data_AF-A2QQG8-F1
#
_entry.id   AF-A2QQG8-F1
#
_cell.length_a   1.000
_cell.length_b   1.000
_cell.length_c   1.000
_cell.angle_alpha   90.00
_cell.angle_beta   90.00
_cell.angle_gamma   90.00
#
_symmetry.space_group_name_H-M   'P 1'
#
loop_
_entity.id
_entity.type
_entity.pdbx_description
1 polymer ?
#
loop_
_entity_poly.entity_id
_entity_poly.type
_entity_poly.pdbx_seq_one_letter_code
_entity_poly.pdbx_strand_id
1 'polypeptide(L)'
;MPLMMDDSINVGDLFGEPTSLELGLPPSASPARGLAQRLDEMRLLGCCQKIAWSKLGCIAYISQDSLRVKVRHLQCRPSDGKWVLSDETPLMPITEAHGGHALTHLSWNEAGSDLAVVDVTGRVSVYHIPFALNSVNGLRQPAFSPDDGSQIVGMMWLNTQRSVHAFYQAAKVQGRWAYSPFRRRPIGPFHPANKAALLCITRSGSMKLLYQNPDGRWDDISVDLKSTSYSDRLLSHAALVATQNGILVATYSINWNPPQWDPAQQPKQTPPQFPVPSFRFTHSKVETSCTVPGMHRNDGEEPDMMHQSISNPLYTLSRLDIILPASDNAAGTTANPWIVAVFSTPPQATPDHPGPQGPASVIVRWQLDTAAFTLHPKFDEMAAKRNSTQIKPRPVLRRLEDIYSDRYVISVDQIEYGNVVAITYDDSSVSFYDPKTMALFNGVDDANTVTGLAQAGFHYAPDASGCQGQHVSFSPSACAAVMLDSDGQTHLRVMEHSYGAENGLYDENAQITFINEVYRALPINCNFTVEQEKLMNHPYIPKCLSIQAALGFADKYKPRSFASSVSWSILQLRHAAILYPFFFQYNKGIQAEPHDPVKTTNSLALIILLSSMSRAFLRFICRGLRGIHAGYTNASLGGDSRLQYAEICQALDATPARIDVYEKFLSAVDSAVRHAYHGAGFGDTERPGPEKELLVNARIPPVLVAAVSTILRQTVPGLKSEVDRMAIYMHDYSWLGFGSDLRSELYRRTREVDIIKKTPIRMTIAQGSNGPQLGKPNNQGVLRRRCVRCCDVSEGTYPPRSVLAFRMIFKLGHLRSCICGGMWTLESGLNEVGK
;
A
#
# COMPACT_ATOMS: atom_id res chain seq x y z
N MET A 1 -75.01 -30.47 -29.04
CA MET A 1 -74.89 -31.88 -28.59
C MET A 1 -74.52 -31.86 -27.10
N PRO A 2 -74.83 -32.90 -26.32
CA PRO A 2 -74.91 -32.80 -24.86
C PRO A 2 -73.61 -33.11 -24.09
N LEU A 3 -73.65 -32.73 -22.81
CA LEU A 3 -72.74 -33.04 -21.72
C LEU A 3 -72.47 -34.55 -21.53
N MET A 4 -71.27 -34.91 -21.05
CA MET A 4 -71.01 -35.44 -19.68
C MET A 4 -69.50 -35.79 -19.52
N MET A 5 -69.09 -36.16 -18.30
CA MET A 5 -67.68 -36.30 -17.85
C MET A 5 -67.21 -37.77 -17.83
N ASP A 6 -65.88 -37.94 -17.76
CA ASP A 6 -65.13 -38.80 -16.80
C ASP A 6 -63.64 -38.79 -17.27
N ASP A 7 -62.73 -38.08 -16.61
CA ASP A 7 -62.12 -38.25 -15.28
C ASP A 7 -60.96 -39.27 -15.22
N SER A 8 -59.74 -38.72 -15.23
CA SER A 8 -58.52 -39.37 -14.72
C SER A 8 -57.79 -38.40 -13.78
N ILE A 9 -57.91 -38.62 -12.48
CA ILE A 9 -57.41 -37.71 -11.45
C ILE A 9 -55.87 -37.62 -11.50
N ASN A 10 -55.34 -36.41 -11.66
CA ASN A 10 -53.91 -36.14 -11.49
C ASN A 10 -53.62 -35.78 -10.02
N VAL A 11 -52.65 -36.44 -9.40
CA VAL A 11 -52.41 -36.41 -7.95
C VAL A 11 -51.57 -35.19 -7.51
N GLY A 12 -51.66 -34.07 -8.24
CA GLY A 12 -50.82 -32.88 -8.05
C GLY A 12 -51.36 -31.88 -7.03
N ASP A 13 -52.67 -31.61 -7.03
CA ASP A 13 -53.30 -30.50 -6.28
C ASP A 13 -53.41 -30.71 -4.75
N LEU A 14 -52.85 -31.81 -4.21
CA LEU A 14 -52.93 -32.10 -2.77
C LEU A 14 -51.82 -31.44 -1.93
N PHE A 15 -50.85 -30.79 -2.58
CA PHE A 15 -49.79 -30.00 -1.95
C PHE A 15 -49.77 -28.59 -2.54
N GLY A 16 -50.51 -27.66 -1.92
CA GLY A 16 -50.66 -26.29 -2.42
C GLY A 16 -49.33 -25.52 -2.51
N GLU A 17 -49.22 -24.61 -3.49
CA GLU A 17 -48.00 -23.83 -3.70
C GLU A 17 -47.65 -22.93 -2.49
N PRO A 18 -46.38 -22.88 -2.07
CA PRO A 18 -45.92 -22.04 -0.97
C PRO A 18 -45.70 -20.58 -1.42
N THR A 19 -46.76 -19.92 -1.91
CA THR A 19 -46.72 -18.53 -2.42
C THR A 19 -47.64 -17.58 -1.64
N SER A 20 -47.85 -17.83 -0.34
CA SER A 20 -48.45 -16.87 0.60
C SER A 20 -48.14 -17.18 2.07
N LEU A 21 -47.25 -16.39 2.68
CA LEU A 21 -47.12 -16.00 4.11
C LEU A 21 -45.65 -15.78 4.51
N GLU A 22 -45.01 -14.75 3.94
CA GLU A 22 -43.73 -14.25 4.46
C GLU A 22 -43.93 -13.55 5.81
N LEU A 23 -43.81 -14.29 6.91
CA LEU A 23 -43.48 -13.70 8.19
C LEU A 23 -42.00 -13.33 8.17
N GLY A 24 -41.67 -12.04 8.38
CA GLY A 24 -40.34 -11.47 8.12
C GLY A 24 -39.21 -11.99 9.01
N LEU A 25 -38.73 -13.20 8.74
CA LEU A 25 -37.47 -13.74 9.22
C LEU A 25 -36.40 -13.62 8.12
N PRO A 26 -35.15 -13.26 8.43
CA PRO A 26 -34.08 -13.27 7.44
C PRO A 26 -33.85 -14.71 6.94
N PRO A 27 -33.56 -14.91 5.64
CA PRO A 27 -33.32 -16.24 5.11
C PRO A 27 -32.11 -16.88 5.79
N SER A 28 -32.27 -18.11 6.28
CA SER A 28 -31.18 -18.87 6.90
C SER A 28 -30.10 -19.15 5.86
N ALA A 29 -29.00 -18.42 5.93
CA ALA A 29 -27.91 -18.54 4.97
C ALA A 29 -27.36 -19.98 4.97
N SER A 30 -27.36 -20.62 3.80
CA SER A 30 -26.66 -21.88 3.60
C SER A 30 -25.16 -21.68 3.91
N PRO A 31 -24.51 -22.61 4.63
CA PRO A 31 -23.12 -22.43 5.07
C PRO A 31 -22.18 -22.20 3.88
N ALA A 32 -21.32 -21.20 4.00
CA ALA A 32 -20.51 -20.71 2.89
C ALA A 32 -19.66 -21.81 2.23
N ARG A 33 -19.58 -21.81 0.90
CA ARG A 33 -18.97 -22.92 0.14
C ARG A 33 -17.49 -23.09 0.51
N GLY A 34 -17.16 -24.25 1.09
CA GLY A 34 -15.83 -24.58 1.59
C GLY A 34 -15.43 -23.94 2.93
N LEU A 35 -16.35 -23.28 3.64
CA LEU A 35 -16.13 -22.72 4.99
C LEU A 35 -15.58 -23.76 5.98
N ALA A 36 -16.11 -24.98 5.96
CA ALA A 36 -15.62 -26.08 6.81
C ALA A 36 -14.12 -26.36 6.57
N GLN A 37 -13.72 -26.52 5.30
CA GLN A 37 -12.32 -26.71 4.91
C GLN A 37 -11.43 -25.53 5.34
N ARG A 38 -11.93 -24.29 5.23
CA ARG A 38 -11.20 -23.10 5.68
C ARG A 38 -11.04 -23.04 7.20
N LEU A 39 -12.08 -23.39 7.96
CA LEU A 39 -12.01 -23.49 9.42
C LEU A 39 -11.05 -24.61 9.87
N ASP A 40 -11.07 -25.77 9.21
CA ASP A 40 -10.17 -26.90 9.51
C ASP A 40 -8.71 -26.59 9.16
N GLU A 41 -8.46 -25.90 8.05
CA GLU A 41 -7.13 -25.36 7.74
C GLU A 41 -6.64 -24.40 8.84
N MET A 42 -7.49 -23.47 9.26
CA MET A 42 -7.17 -22.52 10.33
C MET A 42 -6.94 -23.19 11.70
N ARG A 43 -7.67 -24.27 12.02
CA ARG A 43 -7.44 -25.08 13.24
C ARG A 43 -6.08 -25.77 13.25
N LEU A 44 -5.62 -26.24 12.10
CA LEU A 44 -4.42 -27.05 11.95
C LEU A 44 -3.14 -26.22 11.71
N LEU A 45 -3.26 -25.02 11.13
CA LEU A 45 -2.15 -24.20 10.64
C LEU A 45 -2.26 -22.74 11.10
N GLY A 46 -1.51 -22.36 12.14
CA GLY A 46 -1.35 -20.95 12.53
C GLY A 46 -0.76 -20.04 11.43
N CYS A 47 -0.13 -20.61 10.39
CA CYS A 47 0.28 -19.90 9.18
C CYS A 47 -0.47 -20.45 7.95
N CYS A 48 -1.60 -19.83 7.60
CA CYS A 48 -2.51 -20.26 6.52
C CYS A 48 -3.06 -19.10 5.66
N GLN A 49 -2.24 -18.09 5.35
CA GLN A 49 -2.68 -16.90 4.61
C GLN A 49 -2.39 -17.05 3.10
N LYS A 50 -3.43 -17.42 2.33
CA LYS A 50 -3.32 -17.65 0.88
C LYS A 50 -3.40 -16.41 0.01
N ILE A 51 -3.66 -15.21 0.56
CA ILE A 51 -3.60 -13.93 -0.16
C ILE A 51 -2.99 -12.83 0.71
N ALA A 52 -2.07 -12.04 0.13
CA ALA A 52 -1.34 -11.00 0.83
C ALA A 52 -1.05 -9.78 -0.08
N TRP A 53 -1.38 -8.57 0.38
CA TRP A 53 -1.17 -7.31 -0.33
C TRP A 53 0.08 -6.56 0.17
N SER A 54 1.03 -6.31 -0.73
CA SER A 54 2.22 -5.49 -0.51
C SER A 54 1.87 -4.00 -0.34
N LYS A 55 2.61 -3.31 0.54
CA LYS A 55 2.58 -1.83 0.64
C LYS A 55 3.07 -1.09 -0.61
N LEU A 56 3.64 -1.80 -1.60
CA LEU A 56 3.96 -1.28 -2.94
C LEU A 56 2.81 -1.45 -3.95
N GLY A 57 1.75 -2.17 -3.61
CA GLY A 57 0.56 -2.37 -4.45
C GLY A 57 0.49 -3.70 -5.21
N CYS A 58 1.51 -4.58 -5.09
CA CYS A 58 1.45 -5.96 -5.58
C CYS A 58 0.58 -6.83 -4.66
N ILE A 59 -0.24 -7.70 -5.22
CA ILE A 59 -1.07 -8.67 -4.51
C ILE A 59 -0.57 -10.05 -4.92
N ALA A 60 -0.14 -10.86 -3.95
CA ALA A 60 0.25 -12.25 -4.18
C ALA A 60 -0.83 -13.17 -3.60
N TYR A 61 -1.15 -14.25 -4.30
CA TYR A 61 -2.03 -15.31 -3.79
C TYR A 61 -1.62 -16.70 -4.27
N ILE A 62 -1.96 -17.70 -3.48
CA ILE A 62 -1.73 -19.12 -3.78
C ILE A 62 -2.89 -19.62 -4.66
N SER A 63 -2.60 -20.38 -5.71
CA SER A 63 -3.61 -20.98 -6.59
C SER A 63 -4.39 -22.11 -5.91
N GLN A 64 -5.56 -22.47 -6.46
CA GLN A 64 -6.45 -23.50 -5.90
C GLN A 64 -5.76 -24.87 -5.76
N ASP A 65 -4.86 -25.23 -6.69
CA ASP A 65 -4.00 -26.42 -6.64
C ASP A 65 -3.00 -26.40 -5.46
N SER A 66 -2.85 -25.27 -4.78
CA SER A 66 -1.87 -24.98 -3.73
C SER A 66 -0.41 -25.14 -4.16
N LEU A 67 -0.09 -25.18 -5.46
CA LEU A 67 1.27 -25.41 -5.96
C LEU A 67 1.98 -24.18 -6.51
N ARG A 68 1.24 -23.12 -6.85
CA ARG A 68 1.78 -21.91 -7.49
C ARG A 68 1.40 -20.66 -6.72
N VAL A 69 2.19 -19.60 -6.91
CA VAL A 69 1.80 -18.24 -6.54
C VAL A 69 1.53 -17.45 -7.81
N LYS A 70 0.41 -16.72 -7.81
CA LYS A 70 0.06 -15.74 -8.83
C LYS A 70 0.18 -14.34 -8.22
N VAL A 71 0.59 -13.36 -9.02
CA VAL A 71 0.56 -11.95 -8.64
C VAL A 71 -0.37 -11.13 -9.53
N ARG A 72 -1.10 -10.21 -8.90
CA ARG A 72 -1.95 -9.17 -9.53
C ARG A 72 -1.63 -7.82 -8.90
N HIS A 73 -2.14 -6.73 -9.46
CA HIS A 73 -1.99 -5.39 -8.89
C HIS A 73 -3.14 -4.48 -9.33
N LEU A 74 -3.42 -3.41 -8.57
CA LEU A 74 -4.36 -2.39 -9.05
C LEU A 74 -3.73 -1.58 -10.18
N GLN A 75 -4.49 -1.37 -11.25
CA GLN A 75 -4.13 -0.51 -12.36
C GLN A 75 -5.32 0.36 -12.81
N CYS A 76 -5.03 1.62 -13.13
CA CYS A 76 -5.92 2.50 -13.88
C CYS A 76 -5.96 2.01 -15.34
N ARG A 77 -7.13 1.58 -15.81
CA ARG A 77 -7.33 1.06 -17.17
C ARG A 77 -7.26 2.22 -18.19
N PRO A 78 -6.39 2.16 -19.22
CA PRO A 78 -6.17 3.31 -20.10
C PRO A 78 -7.34 3.72 -21.00
N SER A 79 -8.40 2.91 -21.11
CA SER A 79 -9.56 3.13 -22.00
C SER A 79 -10.72 3.89 -21.35
N ASP A 80 -10.84 3.86 -20.02
CA ASP A 80 -11.99 4.40 -19.27
C ASP A 80 -11.61 5.01 -17.90
N GLY A 81 -10.31 5.05 -17.56
CA GLY A 81 -9.79 5.63 -16.33
C GLY A 81 -10.10 4.83 -15.07
N LYS A 82 -10.85 3.73 -15.17
CA LYS A 82 -11.31 2.96 -14.00
C LYS A 82 -10.17 2.18 -13.36
N TRP A 83 -10.16 2.13 -12.04
CA TRP A 83 -9.25 1.25 -11.30
C TRP A 83 -9.77 -0.18 -11.32
N VAL A 84 -8.93 -1.10 -11.77
CA VAL A 84 -9.25 -2.53 -11.89
C VAL A 84 -8.07 -3.36 -11.41
N LEU A 85 -8.34 -4.60 -11.05
CA LEU A 85 -7.30 -5.59 -10.76
C LEU A 85 -6.68 -6.06 -12.09
N SER A 86 -5.35 -6.12 -12.17
CA SER A 86 -4.61 -6.55 -13.36
C SER A 86 -4.93 -7.99 -13.75
N ASP A 87 -4.50 -8.40 -14.93
CA ASP A 87 -4.42 -9.82 -15.29
C ASP A 87 -3.42 -10.57 -14.37
N GLU A 88 -3.52 -11.89 -14.35
CA GLU A 88 -2.66 -12.75 -13.52
C GLU A 88 -1.25 -12.86 -14.12
N THR A 89 -0.21 -12.73 -13.28
CA THR A 89 1.16 -13.11 -13.65
C THR A 89 1.63 -14.25 -12.73
N PRO A 90 2.03 -15.42 -13.25
CA PRO A 90 2.54 -16.50 -12.41
C PRO A 90 3.95 -16.17 -11.89
N LEU A 91 4.20 -16.46 -10.62
CA LEU A 91 5.49 -16.28 -9.97
C LEU A 91 6.29 -17.59 -10.07
N MET A 92 7.32 -17.58 -10.93
CA MET A 92 8.12 -18.75 -11.27
C MET A 92 9.57 -18.62 -10.76
N PRO A 93 10.30 -19.73 -10.51
CA PRO A 93 9.89 -21.13 -10.56
C PRO A 93 9.58 -21.64 -9.14
N ILE A 94 8.39 -21.35 -8.61
CA ILE A 94 8.08 -21.63 -7.19
C ILE A 94 7.74 -23.11 -6.93
N THR A 95 7.07 -23.77 -7.88
CA THR A 95 6.72 -25.19 -7.80
C THR A 95 7.97 -26.05 -7.65
N GLU A 96 9.00 -25.73 -8.42
CA GLU A 96 10.28 -26.40 -8.49
C GLU A 96 11.12 -26.12 -7.24
N ALA A 97 11.15 -24.86 -6.78
CA ALA A 97 11.80 -24.46 -5.53
C ALA A 97 11.23 -25.24 -4.33
N HIS A 98 9.91 -25.33 -4.21
CA HIS A 98 9.23 -26.11 -3.17
C HIS A 98 9.03 -27.59 -3.54
N GLY A 99 9.70 -28.11 -4.58
CA GLY A 99 9.69 -29.53 -4.95
C GLY A 99 8.29 -30.16 -5.01
N GLY A 100 7.30 -29.44 -5.57
CA GLY A 100 5.92 -29.90 -5.72
C GLY A 100 5.11 -30.04 -4.42
N HIS A 101 5.54 -29.48 -3.29
CA HIS A 101 4.78 -29.50 -2.04
C HIS A 101 3.76 -28.36 -1.99
N ALA A 102 2.63 -28.58 -1.29
CA ALA A 102 1.58 -27.58 -1.15
C ALA A 102 2.03 -26.35 -0.33
N LEU A 103 1.78 -25.16 -0.88
CA LEU A 103 2.03 -23.85 -0.32
C LEU A 103 0.90 -23.47 0.66
N THR A 104 1.24 -22.90 1.81
CA THR A 104 0.30 -22.63 2.92
C THR A 104 0.15 -21.14 3.25
N HIS A 105 1.22 -20.36 3.13
CA HIS A 105 1.24 -18.99 3.66
C HIS A 105 2.11 -18.02 2.85
N LEU A 106 1.61 -16.79 2.70
CA LEU A 106 2.26 -15.64 2.08
C LEU A 106 2.40 -14.49 3.08
N SER A 107 3.59 -13.87 3.15
CA SER A 107 3.80 -12.70 4.02
C SER A 107 4.77 -11.68 3.41
N TRP A 108 4.30 -10.45 3.23
CA TRP A 108 5.13 -9.33 2.78
C TRP A 108 5.90 -8.67 3.94
N ASN A 109 7.14 -8.26 3.67
CA ASN A 109 7.94 -7.51 4.63
C ASN A 109 7.35 -6.12 4.93
N GLU A 110 7.85 -5.45 5.98
CA GLU A 110 7.36 -4.14 6.41
C GLU A 110 7.40 -3.07 5.30
N ALA A 111 8.29 -3.20 4.32
CA ALA A 111 8.46 -2.30 3.19
C ALA A 111 7.57 -2.64 1.97
N GLY A 112 6.95 -3.83 1.95
CA GLY A 112 6.26 -4.40 0.78
C GLY A 112 7.20 -4.83 -0.36
N SER A 113 8.51 -4.85 -0.16
CA SER A 113 9.47 -5.20 -1.22
C SER A 113 9.73 -6.69 -1.36
N ASP A 114 9.61 -7.43 -0.25
CA ASP A 114 10.03 -8.83 -0.17
C ASP A 114 8.85 -9.69 0.29
N LEU A 115 8.64 -10.83 -0.36
CA LEU A 115 7.58 -11.80 -0.09
C LEU A 115 8.20 -13.10 0.43
N ALA A 116 7.79 -13.54 1.61
CA ALA A 116 8.03 -14.90 2.08
C ALA A 116 6.90 -15.82 1.56
N VAL A 117 7.26 -17.01 1.09
CA VAL A 117 6.32 -18.09 0.78
C VAL A 117 6.72 -19.33 1.58
N VAL A 118 5.73 -19.96 2.20
CA VAL A 118 5.89 -21.12 3.08
C VAL A 118 5.04 -22.29 2.56
N ASP A 119 5.53 -23.51 2.75
CA ASP A 119 4.83 -24.76 2.42
C ASP A 119 4.42 -25.58 3.66
N VAL A 120 3.70 -26.69 3.43
CA VAL A 120 3.23 -27.61 4.46
C VAL A 120 4.35 -28.21 5.34
N THR A 121 5.57 -28.37 4.80
CA THR A 121 6.75 -28.88 5.54
C THR A 121 7.55 -27.76 6.22
N GLY A 122 7.16 -26.50 6.05
CA GLY A 122 7.74 -25.35 6.73
C GLY A 122 9.03 -24.82 6.10
N ARG A 123 9.32 -25.16 4.85
CA ARG A 123 10.42 -24.52 4.11
C ARG A 123 9.99 -23.14 3.64
N VAL A 124 10.90 -22.17 3.75
CA VAL A 124 10.63 -20.76 3.45
C VAL A 124 11.52 -20.29 2.30
N SER A 125 10.88 -19.85 1.21
CA SER A 125 11.52 -19.09 0.13
C SER A 125 11.25 -17.59 0.30
N VAL A 126 12.09 -16.75 -0.31
CA VAL A 126 11.90 -15.29 -0.31
C VAL A 126 12.07 -14.75 -1.73
N TYR A 127 11.14 -13.91 -2.16
CA TYR A 127 11.14 -13.21 -3.46
C TYR A 127 11.18 -11.69 -3.26
N HIS A 128 11.62 -10.94 -4.27
CA HIS A 128 11.79 -9.48 -4.23
C HIS A 128 11.16 -8.77 -5.44
N ILE A 129 10.57 -7.59 -5.22
CA ILE A 129 10.12 -6.64 -6.26
C ILE A 129 11.26 -5.65 -6.57
N PRO A 130 12.01 -5.80 -7.68
CA PRO A 130 13.18 -4.97 -7.94
C PRO A 130 12.78 -3.58 -8.47
N PHE A 131 11.84 -3.51 -9.42
CA PHE A 131 11.44 -2.27 -10.09
C PHE A 131 10.02 -2.22 -10.70
N ALA A 132 9.30 -3.35 -10.84
CA ALA A 132 7.94 -3.40 -11.39
C ALA A 132 7.08 -4.45 -10.70
N LEU A 133 5.77 -4.21 -10.53
CA LEU A 133 4.90 -5.01 -9.64
C LEU A 133 4.64 -6.45 -10.10
N ASN A 134 4.77 -6.73 -11.40
CA ASN A 134 4.68 -8.07 -11.99
C ASN A 134 6.07 -8.71 -12.28
N SER A 135 7.16 -8.07 -11.85
CA SER A 135 8.50 -8.67 -11.83
C SER A 135 8.84 -8.99 -10.38
N VAL A 136 8.71 -10.27 -10.00
CA VAL A 136 8.90 -10.75 -8.64
C VAL A 136 9.90 -11.91 -8.66
N ASN A 137 11.13 -11.64 -8.24
CA ASN A 137 12.28 -12.51 -8.52
C ASN A 137 12.76 -13.24 -7.25
N GLY A 138 13.15 -14.51 -7.38
CA GLY A 138 13.68 -15.28 -6.24
C GLY A 138 14.95 -14.68 -5.64
N LEU A 139 14.99 -14.57 -4.31
CA LEU A 139 16.08 -13.98 -3.52
C LEU A 139 16.68 -14.97 -2.50
N ARG A 140 15.85 -15.84 -1.89
CA ARG A 140 16.26 -16.99 -1.08
C ARG A 140 15.53 -18.24 -1.57
N GLN A 141 16.28 -19.27 -1.94
CA GLN A 141 15.72 -20.61 -2.20
C GLN A 141 15.43 -21.32 -0.86
N PRO A 142 14.41 -22.20 -0.79
CA PRO A 142 14.12 -22.94 0.42
C PRO A 142 15.28 -23.88 0.79
N ALA A 143 15.64 -23.89 2.07
CA ALA A 143 16.58 -24.88 2.60
C ALA A 143 15.87 -26.22 2.80
N PHE A 144 16.51 -27.33 2.42
CA PHE A 144 15.98 -28.67 2.65
C PHE A 144 16.18 -29.09 4.11
N SER A 145 15.11 -29.54 4.75
CA SER A 145 15.13 -30.08 6.12
C SER A 145 14.10 -31.22 6.19
N PRO A 146 14.46 -32.44 6.61
CA PRO A 146 13.60 -33.62 6.53
C PRO A 146 12.78 -33.89 7.81
N ASP A 147 12.51 -32.86 8.62
CA ASP A 147 11.83 -32.96 9.91
C ASP A 147 10.32 -32.64 9.79
N ASP A 148 9.46 -33.62 10.09
CA ASP A 148 8.00 -33.45 10.11
C ASP A 148 7.53 -32.36 11.09
N GLY A 149 8.32 -32.08 12.13
CA GLY A 149 8.07 -31.02 13.10
C GLY A 149 8.35 -29.60 12.57
N SER A 150 8.95 -29.44 11.39
CA SER A 150 9.44 -28.14 10.91
C SER A 150 8.39 -27.22 10.29
N GLN A 151 7.14 -27.67 10.13
CA GLN A 151 5.99 -26.85 9.71
C GLN A 151 5.90 -25.53 10.48
N ILE A 152 5.78 -24.39 9.79
CA ILE A 152 5.72 -23.07 10.45
C ILE A 152 4.31 -22.81 11.00
N VAL A 153 4.24 -22.41 12.27
CA VAL A 153 2.99 -22.10 12.99
C VAL A 153 2.88 -20.64 13.45
N GLY A 154 3.97 -19.87 13.30
CA GLY A 154 4.01 -18.43 13.53
C GLY A 154 5.19 -17.78 12.83
N MET A 155 5.02 -16.58 12.30
CA MET A 155 6.04 -15.89 11.51
C MET A 155 5.94 -14.37 11.65
N MET A 156 7.09 -13.68 11.70
CA MET A 156 7.16 -12.21 11.80
C MET A 156 8.41 -11.66 11.11
N TRP A 157 8.20 -10.75 10.15
CA TRP A 157 9.25 -9.92 9.60
C TRP A 157 9.79 -8.94 10.67
N LEU A 158 11.11 -8.82 10.80
CA LEU A 158 11.69 -7.75 11.62
C LEU A 158 11.49 -6.39 10.94
N ASN A 159 11.17 -5.37 11.73
CA ASN A 159 11.00 -4.01 11.22
C ASN A 159 12.32 -3.46 10.68
N THR A 160 12.21 -2.58 9.68
CA THR A 160 13.34 -1.76 9.22
C THR A 160 13.48 -0.53 10.10
N GLN A 161 14.67 0.05 10.26
CA GLN A 161 14.87 1.26 11.08
C GLN A 161 14.46 2.55 10.33
N ARG A 162 13.29 2.52 9.68
CA ARG A 162 12.80 3.58 8.77
C ARG A 162 11.53 4.23 9.32
N SER A 163 11.65 5.46 9.81
CA SER A 163 10.48 6.23 10.25
C SER A 163 9.54 6.57 9.08
N VAL A 164 8.23 6.42 9.31
CA VAL A 164 7.18 6.85 8.37
C VAL A 164 6.46 8.09 8.88
N HIS A 165 5.85 8.86 7.97
CA HIS A 165 4.93 9.93 8.33
C HIS A 165 3.51 9.38 8.35
N ALA A 166 2.79 9.64 9.43
CA ALA A 166 1.43 9.18 9.69
C ALA A 166 0.60 10.31 10.32
N PHE A 167 -0.68 10.08 10.52
CA PHE A 167 -1.61 10.98 11.21
C PHE A 167 -2.26 10.19 12.36
N TYR A 168 -2.57 10.86 13.47
CA TYR A 168 -3.24 10.23 14.61
C TYR A 168 -4.74 10.11 14.36
N GLN A 169 -5.43 11.24 14.51
CA GLN A 169 -6.83 11.45 14.18
C GLN A 169 -6.98 12.87 13.61
N ALA A 170 -7.96 13.09 12.75
CA ALA A 170 -8.46 14.42 12.45
C ALA A 170 -9.32 14.90 13.62
N ALA A 171 -9.20 16.17 14.01
CA ALA A 171 -9.97 16.75 15.10
C ALA A 171 -10.52 18.13 14.73
N LYS A 172 -11.75 18.43 15.13
CA LYS A 172 -12.47 19.64 14.72
C LYS A 172 -12.18 20.80 15.67
N VAL A 173 -11.27 21.68 15.27
CA VAL A 173 -10.86 22.87 16.05
C VAL A 173 -11.51 24.11 15.45
N GLN A 174 -12.25 24.86 16.26
CA GLN A 174 -12.99 26.07 15.82
C GLN A 174 -13.85 25.81 14.55
N GLY A 175 -14.51 24.65 14.50
CA GLY A 175 -15.35 24.22 13.38
C GLY A 175 -14.62 23.67 12.16
N ARG A 176 -13.28 23.66 12.11
CA ARG A 176 -12.46 23.19 10.98
C ARG A 176 -11.68 21.93 11.34
N TRP A 177 -11.53 20.98 10.41
CA TRP A 177 -10.71 19.78 10.65
C TRP A 177 -9.21 20.13 10.65
N ALA A 178 -8.59 20.00 11.81
CA ALA A 178 -7.15 19.98 11.99
C ALA A 178 -6.61 18.55 11.81
N TYR A 179 -5.46 18.42 11.15
CA TYR A 179 -4.76 17.16 10.95
C TYR A 179 -3.39 17.26 11.60
N SER A 180 -3.07 16.34 12.50
CA SER A 180 -1.80 16.33 13.23
C SER A 180 -0.84 15.29 12.65
N PRO A 181 0.05 15.67 11.70
CA PRO A 181 1.06 14.75 11.18
C PRO A 181 2.12 14.45 12.23
N PHE A 182 2.48 13.18 12.38
CA PHE A 182 3.58 12.74 13.23
C PHE A 182 4.55 11.83 12.48
N ARG A 183 5.75 11.64 13.04
CA ARG A 183 6.76 10.73 12.52
C ARG A 183 6.79 9.47 13.36
N ARG A 184 6.02 8.45 12.96
CA ARG A 184 6.06 7.13 13.60
C ARG A 184 7.46 6.55 13.44
N ARG A 185 8.10 6.22 14.57
CA ARG A 185 9.32 5.41 14.58
C ARG A 185 8.87 3.93 14.68
N PRO A 186 9.45 3.02 13.88
CA PRO A 186 9.19 1.59 14.02
C PRO A 186 9.74 1.10 15.37
N ILE A 187 9.25 -0.05 15.83
CA ILE A 187 9.63 -0.66 17.12
C ILE A 187 10.62 -1.80 16.84
N GLY A 188 11.64 -1.93 17.69
CA GLY A 188 12.69 -2.95 17.55
C GLY A 188 12.23 -4.37 17.94
N PRO A 189 13.09 -5.39 17.75
CA PRO A 189 14.47 -5.29 17.28
C PRO A 189 14.59 -4.99 15.78
N PHE A 190 15.74 -4.45 15.38
CA PHE A 190 16.10 -4.15 14.00
C PHE A 190 17.34 -4.95 13.60
N HIS A 191 17.46 -5.31 12.31
CA HIS A 191 18.72 -5.83 11.80
C HIS A 191 19.80 -4.73 11.80
N PRO A 192 21.02 -4.92 12.36
CA PRO A 192 22.01 -3.85 12.50
C PRO A 192 22.44 -3.19 11.18
N ALA A 193 22.50 -3.97 10.09
CA ALA A 193 22.79 -3.46 8.75
C ALA A 193 21.55 -2.91 8.00
N ASN A 194 20.40 -2.77 8.68
CA ASN A 194 19.10 -2.41 8.11
C ASN A 194 18.71 -3.24 6.86
N LYS A 195 18.82 -4.56 7.00
CA LYS A 195 18.52 -5.58 5.97
C LYS A 195 17.24 -6.33 6.34
N ALA A 196 16.72 -7.11 5.40
CA ALA A 196 15.60 -8.00 5.63
C ALA A 196 15.98 -9.13 6.61
N ALA A 197 15.07 -9.45 7.54
CA ALA A 197 15.18 -10.59 8.45
C ALA A 197 13.79 -11.06 8.87
N LEU A 198 13.62 -12.36 9.03
CA LEU A 198 12.35 -13.05 9.18
C LEU A 198 12.46 -14.11 10.28
N LEU A 199 11.62 -13.98 11.30
CA LEU A 199 11.56 -14.90 12.43
C LEU A 199 10.39 -15.87 12.24
N CYS A 200 10.65 -17.17 12.37
CA CYS A 200 9.66 -18.23 12.26
C CYS A 200 9.68 -19.13 13.51
N ILE A 201 8.53 -19.72 13.85
CA ILE A 201 8.38 -20.73 14.90
C ILE A 201 7.80 -22.00 14.27
N THR A 202 8.42 -23.16 14.52
CA THR A 202 7.97 -24.46 14.03
C THR A 202 6.94 -25.12 14.97
N ARG A 203 6.21 -26.09 14.43
CA ARG A 203 5.30 -27.00 15.13
C ARG A 203 6.00 -27.79 16.26
N SER A 204 7.28 -28.14 16.06
CA SER A 204 8.16 -28.72 17.09
C SER A 204 8.63 -27.73 18.18
N GLY A 205 8.33 -26.43 18.06
CA GLY A 205 8.75 -25.41 19.04
C GLY A 205 10.17 -24.88 18.82
N SER A 206 10.76 -25.06 17.63
CA SER A 206 12.04 -24.47 17.25
C SER A 206 11.84 -23.06 16.67
N MET A 207 12.60 -22.09 17.14
CA MET A 207 12.60 -20.71 16.66
C MET A 207 13.74 -20.50 15.68
N LYS A 208 13.42 -20.17 14.42
CA LYS A 208 14.37 -20.00 13.31
C LYS A 208 14.39 -18.54 12.85
N LEU A 209 15.54 -17.87 12.86
CA LEU A 209 15.73 -16.52 12.31
C LEU A 209 16.49 -16.61 10.99
N LEU A 210 15.82 -16.30 9.88
CA LEU A 210 16.43 -16.11 8.57
C LEU A 210 16.85 -14.64 8.46
N TYR A 211 18.09 -14.33 8.05
CA TYR A 211 18.54 -12.94 7.95
C TYR A 211 19.47 -12.70 6.75
N GLN A 212 19.39 -11.49 6.19
CA GLN A 212 20.22 -11.08 5.06
C GLN A 212 21.48 -10.31 5.51
N ASN A 213 22.64 -10.84 5.15
CA ASN A 213 23.96 -10.26 5.39
C ASN A 213 24.17 -8.90 4.66
N PRO A 214 25.21 -8.13 5.05
CA PRO A 214 25.60 -6.90 4.36
C PRO A 214 25.79 -7.07 2.84
N ASP A 215 26.35 -8.20 2.41
CA ASP A 215 26.58 -8.56 1.00
C ASP A 215 25.31 -8.96 0.22
N GLY A 216 24.20 -9.26 0.92
CA GLY A 216 22.93 -9.67 0.31
C GLY A 216 22.64 -11.18 0.35
N ARG A 217 23.58 -12.02 0.81
CA ARG A 217 23.32 -13.46 1.05
C ARG A 217 22.40 -13.66 2.26
N TRP A 218 21.70 -14.78 2.30
CA TRP A 218 20.84 -15.19 3.40
C TRP A 218 21.48 -16.32 4.19
N ASP A 219 21.61 -16.13 5.50
CA ASP A 219 21.95 -17.17 6.48
C ASP A 219 20.75 -17.40 7.41
N ASP A 220 20.82 -18.42 8.26
CA ASP A 220 19.87 -18.63 9.35
C ASP A 220 20.50 -19.22 10.62
N ILE A 221 19.80 -19.00 11.74
CA ILE A 221 20.08 -19.63 13.04
C ILE A 221 18.80 -20.19 13.65
N SER A 222 18.92 -21.27 14.43
CA SER A 222 17.82 -21.91 15.14
C SER A 222 18.10 -22.08 16.63
N VAL A 223 17.04 -22.15 17.44
CA VAL A 223 17.10 -22.47 18.88
C VAL A 223 15.73 -22.94 19.38
N ASP A 224 15.70 -23.87 20.32
CA ASP A 224 14.43 -24.46 20.77
C ASP A 224 13.83 -23.75 21.99
N LEU A 225 12.50 -23.64 22.01
CA LEU A 225 11.75 -22.94 23.04
C LEU A 225 11.67 -23.77 24.32
N LYS A 226 12.50 -23.40 25.32
CA LYS A 226 12.67 -24.11 26.62
C LYS A 226 11.40 -24.33 27.47
N SER A 227 10.23 -23.86 27.04
CA SER A 227 8.93 -24.10 27.68
C SER A 227 8.12 -25.23 27.02
N THR A 228 8.41 -25.64 25.78
CA THR A 228 7.77 -26.83 25.18
C THR A 228 8.45 -28.12 25.64
N SER A 229 9.76 -28.10 25.93
CA SER A 229 10.56 -29.25 26.38
C SER A 229 10.18 -29.87 27.74
N TYR A 230 9.03 -29.51 28.31
CA TYR A 230 8.42 -30.11 29.51
C TYR A 230 7.10 -30.83 29.20
N SER A 231 6.68 -30.92 27.94
CA SER A 231 5.45 -31.59 27.52
C SER A 231 5.55 -32.05 26.07
N ASP A 232 5.04 -33.24 25.74
CA ASP A 232 5.07 -33.84 24.38
C ASP A 232 4.09 -33.17 23.38
N ARG A 233 3.78 -31.89 23.61
CA ARG A 233 2.75 -31.10 22.92
C ARG A 233 3.35 -30.27 21.79
N LEU A 234 2.95 -30.58 20.57
CA LEU A 234 3.26 -29.75 19.41
C LEU A 234 2.49 -28.42 19.48
N LEU A 235 3.10 -27.36 18.93
CA LEU A 235 2.44 -26.07 18.74
C LEU A 235 1.54 -26.13 17.51
N SER A 236 0.32 -25.60 17.55
CA SER A 236 -0.50 -25.39 16.34
C SER A 236 -0.51 -23.93 15.87
N HIS A 237 -0.32 -22.99 16.81
CA HIS A 237 -0.31 -21.55 16.54
C HIS A 237 0.81 -20.86 17.33
N ALA A 238 1.42 -19.85 16.73
CA ALA A 238 2.25 -18.87 17.42
C ALA A 238 2.08 -17.46 16.84
N ALA A 239 1.89 -16.48 17.71
CA ALA A 239 1.81 -15.07 17.36
C ALA A 239 3.02 -14.32 17.93
N LEU A 240 3.55 -13.34 17.19
CA LEU A 240 4.75 -12.59 17.54
C LEU A 240 4.54 -11.10 17.28
N VAL A 241 5.05 -10.23 18.17
CA VAL A 241 5.08 -8.78 17.91
C VAL A 241 6.35 -8.11 18.44
N ALA A 242 6.83 -7.11 17.70
CA ALA A 242 7.95 -6.25 18.07
C ALA A 242 7.55 -5.28 19.20
N THR A 243 8.26 -5.33 20.34
CA THR A 243 8.06 -4.45 21.51
C THR A 243 9.37 -3.76 21.89
N GLN A 244 9.30 -2.75 22.76
CA GLN A 244 10.50 -2.03 23.23
C GLN A 244 11.48 -2.92 24.01
N ASN A 245 11.00 -4.01 24.62
CA ASN A 245 11.79 -4.93 25.42
C ASN A 245 12.27 -6.16 24.63
N GLY A 246 12.03 -6.22 23.31
CA GLY A 246 12.29 -7.37 22.46
C GLY A 246 11.01 -7.87 21.77
N ILE A 247 11.00 -9.12 21.33
CA ILE A 247 9.84 -9.73 20.66
C ILE A 247 8.97 -10.42 21.70
N LEU A 248 7.70 -10.02 21.81
CA LEU A 248 6.70 -10.78 22.57
C LEU A 248 6.21 -11.93 21.70
N VAL A 249 6.09 -13.11 22.31
CA VAL A 249 5.66 -14.35 21.63
C VAL A 249 4.57 -15.00 22.47
N ALA A 250 3.45 -15.34 21.82
CA ALA A 250 2.39 -16.17 22.37
C ALA A 250 2.33 -17.47 21.56
N THR A 251 2.17 -18.61 22.23
CA THR A 251 2.08 -19.93 21.58
C THR A 251 0.90 -20.72 22.14
N TYR A 252 0.27 -21.53 21.30
CA TYR A 252 -0.77 -22.48 21.70
C TYR A 252 -0.37 -23.90 21.28
N SER A 253 -0.54 -24.85 22.20
CA SER A 253 -0.11 -26.24 22.05
C SER A 253 -1.28 -27.21 22.20
N ILE A 254 -1.17 -28.36 21.54
CA ILE A 254 -2.19 -29.42 21.52
C ILE A 254 -1.60 -30.74 22.02
N ASN A 255 -2.42 -31.57 22.67
CA ASN A 255 -2.01 -32.90 23.12
C ASN A 255 -1.70 -33.79 21.90
N TRP A 256 -0.57 -34.50 21.96
CA TRP A 256 -0.13 -35.45 20.94
C TRP A 256 0.80 -36.51 21.56
N ASN A 257 0.90 -37.69 20.95
CA ASN A 257 1.85 -38.75 21.31
C ASN A 257 2.66 -39.17 20.07
N PRO A 258 3.92 -38.71 19.90
CA PRO A 258 4.82 -39.14 18.83
C PRO A 258 5.83 -40.21 19.30
N PRO A 259 6.40 -41.03 18.38
CA PRO A 259 7.56 -41.88 18.68
C PRO A 259 8.85 -41.06 18.86
N GLN A 260 9.86 -41.63 19.52
CA GLN A 260 11.12 -40.95 19.85
C GLN A 260 12.01 -40.65 18.62
N TRP A 261 12.79 -39.58 18.72
CA TRP A 261 13.82 -39.16 17.76
C TRP A 261 15.19 -39.00 18.44
N ASP A 262 16.27 -39.27 17.71
CA ASP A 262 17.65 -39.32 18.21
C ASP A 262 18.47 -38.07 17.76
N PRO A 263 19.05 -37.27 18.67
CA PRO A 263 19.69 -35.98 18.35
C PRO A 263 21.04 -36.05 17.61
N ALA A 264 21.41 -37.19 17.02
CA ALA A 264 22.73 -37.46 16.44
C ALA A 264 23.00 -36.83 15.05
N GLN A 265 22.58 -35.58 14.78
CA GLN A 265 22.88 -34.89 13.52
C GLN A 265 22.94 -33.35 13.64
N GLN A 266 24.16 -32.80 13.72
CA GLN A 266 24.45 -31.36 13.52
C GLN A 266 25.57 -31.18 12.48
N PRO A 267 25.39 -30.34 11.43
CA PRO A 267 26.47 -30.04 10.48
C PRO A 267 27.59 -29.20 11.12
N LYS A 268 28.85 -29.56 10.85
CA LYS A 268 30.00 -28.73 11.24
C LYS A 268 30.08 -27.48 10.36
N GLN A 269 29.86 -26.31 10.93
CA GLN A 269 30.01 -25.03 10.22
C GLN A 269 31.46 -24.54 10.18
N THR A 270 31.81 -23.84 9.10
CA THR A 270 33.06 -23.08 8.95
C THR A 270 32.99 -21.73 9.69
N PRO A 271 34.14 -21.09 10.02
CA PRO A 271 34.14 -19.82 10.74
C PRO A 271 33.44 -18.69 9.94
N PRO A 272 32.49 -17.95 10.54
CA PRO A 272 31.67 -16.97 9.83
C PRO A 272 32.43 -15.66 9.53
N GLN A 273 32.13 -15.05 8.38
CA GLN A 273 32.71 -13.78 7.93
C GLN A 273 32.06 -12.54 8.58
N PHE A 274 30.86 -12.70 9.16
CA PHE A 274 30.07 -11.63 9.77
C PHE A 274 29.59 -12.03 11.18
N PRO A 275 29.25 -11.07 12.06
CA PRO A 275 28.73 -11.38 13.40
C PRO A 275 27.39 -12.12 13.33
N VAL A 276 27.34 -13.32 13.92
CA VAL A 276 26.13 -14.15 13.99
C VAL A 276 25.19 -13.64 15.10
N PRO A 277 23.87 -13.50 14.86
CA PRO A 277 22.91 -13.12 15.90
C PRO A 277 22.78 -14.17 17.01
N SER A 278 22.14 -13.82 18.13
CA SER A 278 21.85 -14.77 19.22
C SER A 278 20.56 -14.44 19.95
N PHE A 279 19.89 -15.47 20.46
CA PHE A 279 18.61 -15.35 21.16
C PHE A 279 18.80 -15.29 22.68
N ARG A 280 17.89 -14.60 23.38
CA ARG A 280 17.77 -14.62 24.84
C ARG A 280 16.29 -14.67 25.21
N PHE A 281 15.90 -15.70 25.97
CA PHE A 281 14.51 -15.95 26.33
C PHE A 281 14.22 -15.58 27.77
N THR A 282 13.05 -14.97 28.00
CA THR A 282 12.45 -14.75 29.32
C THR A 282 11.04 -15.31 29.27
N HIS A 283 10.80 -16.44 29.94
CA HIS A 283 9.46 -17.03 30.02
C HIS A 283 8.55 -16.21 30.95
N SER A 284 7.29 -15.99 30.55
CA SER A 284 6.35 -15.13 31.27
C SER A 284 5.34 -15.93 32.11
N LYS A 285 4.39 -16.62 31.47
CA LYS A 285 3.27 -17.33 32.10
C LYS A 285 2.81 -18.44 31.14
N VAL A 286 2.38 -19.59 31.68
CA VAL A 286 1.55 -20.57 30.97
C VAL A 286 0.13 -20.45 31.50
N GLU A 287 -0.88 -20.55 30.63
CA GLU A 287 -2.28 -20.60 31.02
C GLU A 287 -2.87 -21.95 30.59
N THR A 288 -3.15 -22.81 31.56
CA THR A 288 -3.47 -24.24 31.32
C THR A 288 -4.92 -24.47 30.89
N SER A 289 -5.79 -23.47 31.10
CA SER A 289 -7.25 -23.62 31.06
C SER A 289 -7.91 -22.45 30.33
N CYS A 290 -7.69 -22.35 29.01
CA CYS A 290 -8.46 -21.45 28.14
C CYS A 290 -9.87 -22.00 27.89
N THR A 291 -10.64 -22.22 28.97
CA THR A 291 -12.06 -22.61 28.85
C THR A 291 -12.85 -21.45 28.26
N VAL A 292 -13.55 -21.71 27.16
CA VAL A 292 -14.65 -20.87 26.68
C VAL A 292 -15.88 -21.26 27.51
N PRO A 293 -16.48 -20.33 28.28
CA PRO A 293 -17.70 -20.63 29.03
C PRO A 293 -18.84 -21.00 28.07
N GLY A 294 -19.60 -22.03 28.40
CA GLY A 294 -20.88 -22.29 27.73
C GLY A 294 -21.89 -21.21 28.12
N MET A 295 -22.70 -20.74 27.18
CA MET A 295 -23.72 -19.73 27.45
C MET A 295 -24.86 -20.31 28.30
N HIS A 296 -24.78 -20.11 29.62
CA HIS A 296 -25.80 -20.55 30.56
C HIS A 296 -27.11 -19.80 30.31
N ARG A 297 -28.16 -20.53 29.94
CA ARG A 297 -29.47 -19.98 29.62
C ARG A 297 -30.57 -20.52 30.53
N ASN A 298 -30.44 -20.23 31.83
CA ASN A 298 -31.55 -19.96 32.73
C ASN A 298 -31.07 -19.44 34.09
N ASP A 299 -31.93 -18.68 34.77
CA ASP A 299 -31.77 -18.26 36.16
C ASP A 299 -32.08 -19.38 37.16
N GLY A 300 -31.42 -19.35 38.32
CA GLY A 300 -32.03 -19.78 39.59
C GLY A 300 -31.92 -21.25 40.01
N GLU A 301 -30.70 -21.77 40.20
CA GLU A 301 -30.44 -22.88 41.15
C GLU A 301 -29.00 -22.79 41.72
N GLU A 302 -28.75 -23.35 42.91
CA GLU A 302 -27.51 -23.10 43.68
C GLU A 302 -26.28 -23.91 43.20
N PRO A 303 -25.04 -23.39 43.40
CA PRO A 303 -23.81 -24.01 42.90
C PRO A 303 -23.26 -25.09 43.85
N ASP A 304 -23.85 -26.29 43.84
CA ASP A 304 -23.36 -27.40 44.66
C ASP A 304 -22.05 -28.04 44.13
N MET A 305 -21.26 -28.64 45.03
CA MET A 305 -19.82 -28.85 44.86
C MET A 305 -19.45 -30.19 44.19
N MET A 306 -19.27 -30.21 42.86
CA MET A 306 -18.34 -31.16 42.26
C MET A 306 -17.65 -30.65 40.97
N HIS A 307 -16.33 -30.40 41.05
CA HIS A 307 -15.51 -30.09 39.88
C HIS A 307 -15.23 -31.34 39.03
N GLN A 308 -16.09 -31.65 38.07
CA GLN A 308 -15.74 -32.51 36.93
C GLN A 308 -15.34 -31.65 35.73
N SER A 309 -14.07 -31.73 35.33
CA SER A 309 -13.48 -30.88 34.30
C SER A 309 -13.83 -31.35 32.88
N ILE A 310 -15.05 -31.07 32.43
CA ILE A 310 -15.44 -31.26 31.01
C ILE A 310 -14.79 -30.15 30.17
N SER A 311 -13.62 -30.45 29.60
CA SER A 311 -13.00 -29.62 28.56
C SER A 311 -13.87 -29.65 27.30
N ASN A 312 -14.71 -28.64 27.12
CA ASN A 312 -15.78 -28.64 26.13
C ASN A 312 -15.23 -28.78 24.68
N PRO A 313 -15.45 -29.90 23.98
CA PRO A 313 -14.76 -30.20 22.71
C PRO A 313 -15.29 -29.40 21.51
N LEU A 314 -16.35 -28.61 21.70
CA LEU A 314 -17.01 -27.84 20.65
C LEU A 314 -16.20 -26.63 20.14
N TYR A 315 -15.23 -26.14 20.92
CA TYR A 315 -14.48 -24.91 20.61
C TYR A 315 -12.99 -25.14 20.44
N THR A 316 -12.56 -25.16 19.18
CA THR A 316 -11.14 -25.25 18.77
C THR A 316 -10.58 -23.88 18.40
N LEU A 317 -9.34 -23.60 18.76
CA LEU A 317 -8.61 -22.41 18.32
C LEU A 317 -8.47 -22.41 16.78
N SER A 318 -8.92 -21.33 16.13
CA SER A 318 -8.76 -21.09 14.69
C SER A 318 -7.93 -19.83 14.38
N ARG A 319 -7.57 -19.02 15.37
CA ARG A 319 -6.60 -17.92 15.19
C ARG A 319 -5.97 -17.50 16.51
N LEU A 320 -4.70 -17.08 16.46
CA LEU A 320 -3.98 -16.45 17.57
C LEU A 320 -3.24 -15.23 17.03
N ASP A 321 -3.43 -14.07 17.66
CA ASP A 321 -2.84 -12.79 17.29
C ASP A 321 -2.32 -12.04 18.53
N ILE A 322 -1.45 -11.05 18.29
CA ILE A 322 -1.10 -10.04 19.31
C ILE A 322 -1.41 -8.66 18.74
N ILE A 323 -2.39 -7.98 19.34
CA ILE A 323 -2.72 -6.60 19.03
C ILE A 323 -1.80 -5.67 19.82
N LEU A 324 -1.11 -4.77 19.12
CA LEU A 324 -0.27 -3.73 19.74
C LEU A 324 -0.83 -2.36 19.36
N PRO A 325 -1.68 -1.75 20.21
CA PRO A 325 -2.36 -0.50 19.90
C PRO A 325 -1.36 0.63 19.60
N ALA A 326 -1.71 1.49 18.64
CA ALA A 326 -0.92 2.69 18.36
C ALA A 326 -0.79 3.58 19.61
N SER A 327 0.44 4.03 19.88
CA SER A 327 0.74 4.93 21.00
C SER A 327 0.70 6.39 20.54
N ASP A 328 -0.10 7.19 21.25
CA ASP A 328 -0.29 8.61 20.96
C ASP A 328 0.94 9.45 21.36
N ASN A 329 1.83 8.89 22.20
CA ASN A 329 2.96 9.61 22.76
C ASN A 329 4.18 9.61 21.82
N ALA A 330 4.56 10.79 21.33
CA ALA A 330 5.84 11.03 20.65
C ALA A 330 7.09 10.69 21.50
N ALA A 331 6.94 10.62 22.83
CA ALA A 331 7.95 10.13 23.77
C ALA A 331 8.23 8.63 23.64
N GLY A 332 7.35 7.86 22.98
CA GLY A 332 7.53 6.44 22.73
C GLY A 332 7.38 5.58 23.98
N THR A 333 6.18 5.56 24.56
CA THR A 333 5.74 4.53 25.52
C THR A 333 4.84 3.54 24.79
N THR A 334 5.17 2.26 24.68
CA THR A 334 4.25 1.26 24.09
C THR A 334 2.99 1.11 24.94
N ALA A 335 1.83 1.02 24.29
CA ALA A 335 0.61 0.53 24.93
C ALA A 335 0.79 -0.95 25.35
N ASN A 336 0.09 -1.38 26.40
CA ASN A 336 0.10 -2.78 26.84
C ASN A 336 -0.48 -3.66 25.71
N PRO A 337 0.30 -4.61 25.15
CA PRO A 337 -0.19 -5.46 24.06
C PRO A 337 -1.26 -6.43 24.57
N TRP A 338 -2.17 -6.80 23.69
CA TRP A 338 -3.26 -7.74 23.97
C TRP A 338 -3.04 -9.02 23.17
N ILE A 339 -3.08 -10.18 23.83
CA ILE A 339 -3.17 -11.47 23.14
C ILE A 339 -4.65 -11.69 22.80
N VAL A 340 -4.93 -12.09 21.57
CA VAL A 340 -6.29 -12.37 21.09
C VAL A 340 -6.33 -13.76 20.48
N ALA A 341 -7.28 -14.58 20.92
CA ALA A 341 -7.52 -15.91 20.42
C ALA A 341 -8.95 -16.00 19.88
N VAL A 342 -9.12 -16.58 18.69
CA VAL A 342 -10.42 -16.87 18.08
C VAL A 342 -10.64 -18.37 18.17
N PHE A 343 -11.71 -18.78 18.84
CA PHE A 343 -12.19 -20.16 18.87
C PHE A 343 -13.45 -20.26 18.02
N SER A 344 -13.59 -21.30 17.21
CA SER A 344 -14.72 -21.45 16.29
C SER A 344 -15.30 -22.87 16.29
N THR A 345 -16.63 -22.98 16.29
CA THR A 345 -17.35 -24.27 16.27
C THR A 345 -17.15 -25.03 14.95
N PRO A 346 -17.14 -26.36 14.94
CA PRO A 346 -17.36 -27.11 13.72
C PRO A 346 -18.72 -26.75 13.12
N PRO A 347 -18.82 -26.34 11.84
CA PRO A 347 -20.12 -26.17 11.20
C PRO A 347 -20.81 -27.54 11.12
N GLN A 348 -22.05 -27.63 11.60
CA GLN A 348 -22.76 -28.90 11.67
C GLN A 348 -23.08 -29.46 10.28
N ALA A 349 -22.81 -30.75 10.08
CA ALA A 349 -22.89 -31.42 8.78
C ALA A 349 -24.14 -32.31 8.59
N THR A 350 -25.09 -32.28 9.52
CA THR A 350 -26.26 -33.17 9.55
C THR A 350 -27.55 -32.40 9.81
N PRO A 351 -28.55 -32.42 8.90
CA PRO A 351 -29.78 -31.63 9.05
C PRO A 351 -30.76 -32.18 10.10
N ASP A 352 -30.62 -33.46 10.49
CA ASP A 352 -31.67 -34.17 11.25
C ASP A 352 -31.75 -33.80 12.74
N HIS A 353 -30.73 -33.14 13.30
CA HIS A 353 -30.64 -32.81 14.73
C HIS A 353 -30.19 -31.35 14.94
N PRO A 354 -31.12 -30.39 15.10
CA PRO A 354 -30.79 -29.03 15.51
C PRO A 354 -30.36 -29.01 16.99
N GLY A 355 -29.08 -29.27 17.23
CA GLY A 355 -28.48 -29.09 18.55
C GLY A 355 -28.53 -27.62 19.00
N PRO A 356 -28.41 -27.33 20.31
CA PRO A 356 -28.48 -25.96 20.81
C PRO A 356 -27.39 -25.10 20.14
N GLN A 357 -27.83 -24.10 19.38
CA GLN A 357 -26.95 -23.23 18.60
C GLN A 357 -26.14 -22.33 19.54
N GLY A 358 -24.90 -22.73 19.79
CA GLY A 358 -23.88 -21.86 20.38
C GLY A 358 -23.30 -20.90 19.32
N PRO A 359 -22.67 -19.80 19.75
CA PRO A 359 -22.08 -18.82 18.83
C PRO A 359 -20.96 -19.43 17.98
N ALA A 360 -20.97 -19.13 16.68
CA ALA A 360 -20.07 -19.67 15.67
C ALA A 360 -18.58 -19.40 15.96
N SER A 361 -18.27 -18.19 16.45
CA SER A 361 -16.93 -17.81 16.92
C SER A 361 -16.97 -17.10 18.27
N VAL A 362 -15.92 -17.29 19.07
CA VAL A 362 -15.69 -16.59 20.34
C VAL A 362 -14.28 -16.02 20.36
N ILE A 363 -14.18 -14.72 20.65
CA ILE A 363 -12.93 -13.96 20.70
C ILE A 363 -12.54 -13.78 22.16
N VAL A 364 -11.56 -14.56 22.62
CA VAL A 364 -10.99 -14.51 23.96
C VAL A 364 -9.78 -13.56 23.96
N ARG A 365 -9.66 -12.73 24.99
CA ARG A 365 -8.69 -11.62 25.04
C ARG A 365 -7.92 -11.60 26.36
N TRP A 366 -6.61 -11.33 26.33
CA TRP A 366 -5.80 -11.09 27.52
C TRP A 366 -4.95 -9.83 27.37
N GLN A 367 -5.02 -8.95 28.35
CA GLN A 367 -4.13 -7.78 28.45
C GLN A 367 -2.83 -8.17 29.17
N LEU A 368 -1.68 -7.76 28.61
CA LEU A 368 -0.37 -7.88 29.26
C LEU A 368 -0.09 -6.66 30.14
N ASP A 369 -0.49 -6.73 31.39
CA ASP A 369 -0.24 -5.68 32.39
C ASP A 369 1.10 -5.91 33.13
N THR A 370 1.59 -4.91 33.83
CA THR A 370 2.84 -4.98 34.63
C THR A 370 2.53 -4.71 36.10
N ALA A 371 2.69 -5.73 36.95
CA ALA A 371 2.36 -5.64 38.37
C ALA A 371 3.63 -5.54 39.24
N ALA A 372 3.57 -4.67 40.25
CA ALA A 372 4.50 -4.71 41.38
C ALA A 372 4.04 -5.78 42.38
N PHE A 373 4.97 -6.61 42.85
CA PHE A 373 4.66 -7.64 43.84
C PHE A 373 4.88 -7.10 45.25
N THR A 374 3.80 -6.89 46.01
CA THR A 374 3.86 -6.86 47.48
C THR A 374 3.97 -8.30 47.98
N LEU A 375 4.85 -8.55 48.95
CA LEU A 375 4.85 -9.84 49.66
C LEU A 375 3.54 -9.97 50.46
N HIS A 376 3.10 -11.20 50.72
CA HIS A 376 1.95 -11.46 51.58
C HIS A 376 2.25 -10.93 53.01
N PRO A 377 1.33 -10.24 53.72
CA PRO A 377 1.65 -9.50 54.95
C PRO A 377 2.39 -10.31 56.05
N LYS A 378 2.14 -11.62 56.16
CA LYS A 378 2.89 -12.53 57.06
C LYS A 378 4.40 -12.60 56.80
N PHE A 379 4.92 -12.08 55.69
CA PHE A 379 6.36 -11.94 55.47
C PHE A 379 6.98 -10.77 56.24
N ASP A 380 6.22 -9.75 56.65
CA ASP A 380 6.72 -8.70 57.56
C ASP A 380 6.88 -9.20 59.01
N GLU A 381 6.25 -10.32 59.37
CA GLU A 381 6.47 -11.01 60.67
C GLU A 381 7.86 -11.67 60.74
N MET A 382 8.48 -12.01 59.59
CA MET A 382 9.83 -12.57 59.53
C MET A 382 10.90 -11.47 59.56
N ALA A 383 11.24 -11.02 60.78
CA ALA A 383 12.20 -9.96 61.07
C ALA A 383 13.68 -10.31 60.73
N ALA A 384 13.99 -10.51 59.45
CA ALA A 384 15.33 -10.77 58.93
C ALA A 384 15.85 -9.59 58.09
N LYS A 385 16.84 -8.86 58.64
CA LYS A 385 17.68 -7.79 58.05
C LYS A 385 17.32 -7.38 56.60
N ARG A 386 16.50 -6.33 56.45
CA ARG A 386 16.18 -5.70 55.15
C ARG A 386 17.42 -5.11 54.46
N ASN A 387 18.04 -5.87 53.56
CA ASN A 387 18.62 -5.28 52.35
C ASN A 387 17.46 -5.04 51.36
N SER A 388 17.40 -3.85 50.76
CA SER A 388 16.31 -3.49 49.83
C SER A 388 16.53 -4.12 48.45
N THR A 389 16.23 -5.41 48.33
CA THR A 389 16.10 -6.08 47.02
C THR A 389 14.91 -5.47 46.29
N GLN A 390 15.17 -4.60 45.31
CA GLN A 390 14.13 -4.07 44.43
C GLN A 390 13.46 -5.23 43.67
N ILE A 391 12.24 -5.58 44.10
CA ILE A 391 11.39 -6.57 43.41
C ILE A 391 11.02 -5.96 42.06
N LYS A 392 11.71 -6.39 40.99
CA LYS A 392 11.40 -5.95 39.63
C LYS A 392 9.96 -6.33 39.29
N PRO A 393 9.14 -5.41 38.76
CA PRO A 393 7.79 -5.71 38.31
C PRO A 393 7.78 -6.90 37.35
N ARG A 394 6.73 -7.72 37.41
CA ARG A 394 6.56 -8.87 36.51
C ARG A 394 5.38 -8.63 35.55
N PRO A 395 5.48 -9.12 34.31
CA PRO A 395 4.33 -9.19 33.40
C PRO A 395 3.24 -10.10 34.00
N VAL A 396 1.98 -9.68 33.89
CA VAL A 396 0.80 -10.41 34.31
C VAL A 396 -0.20 -10.41 33.16
N LEU A 397 -0.62 -11.60 32.72
CA LEU A 397 -1.72 -11.73 31.77
C LEU A 397 -3.05 -11.74 32.54
N ARG A 398 -3.88 -10.73 32.25
CA ARG A 398 -5.25 -10.54 32.76
C ARG A 398 -6.24 -10.83 31.62
N ARG A 399 -7.05 -11.88 31.75
CA ARG A 399 -8.15 -12.16 30.82
C ARG A 399 -9.18 -11.02 30.89
N LEU A 400 -9.69 -10.62 29.74
CA LEU A 400 -10.79 -9.66 29.58
C LEU A 400 -12.08 -10.43 29.25
N GLU A 401 -13.20 -9.72 29.15
CA GLU A 401 -14.48 -10.29 28.72
C GLU A 401 -14.38 -10.90 27.31
N ASP A 402 -14.95 -12.09 27.13
CA ASP A 402 -14.99 -12.80 25.84
C ASP A 402 -16.07 -12.16 24.93
N ILE A 403 -15.79 -12.01 23.64
CA ILE A 403 -16.77 -11.50 22.66
C ILE A 403 -17.32 -12.67 21.86
N TYR A 404 -18.63 -12.91 21.96
CA TYR A 404 -19.34 -13.95 21.22
C TYR A 404 -19.83 -13.44 19.86
N SER A 405 -19.85 -14.30 18.84
CA SER A 405 -20.31 -13.96 17.49
C SER A 405 -21.04 -15.13 16.83
N ASP A 406 -22.22 -14.84 16.28
CA ASP A 406 -23.03 -15.81 15.52
C ASP A 406 -22.49 -16.08 14.11
N ARG A 407 -21.44 -15.36 13.69
CA ARG A 407 -20.74 -15.50 12.41
C ARG A 407 -19.32 -16.00 12.62
N TYR A 408 -18.78 -16.73 11.64
CA TYR A 408 -17.43 -17.28 11.72
C TYR A 408 -16.38 -16.22 11.39
N VAL A 409 -15.40 -16.04 12.28
CA VAL A 409 -14.29 -15.09 12.06
C VAL A 409 -13.21 -15.74 11.17
N ILE A 410 -13.01 -15.17 9.99
CA ILE A 410 -12.11 -15.66 8.93
C ILE A 410 -10.76 -14.92 8.93
N SER A 411 -10.74 -13.64 9.33
CA SER A 411 -9.49 -12.91 9.56
C SER A 411 -9.62 -11.80 10.61
N VAL A 412 -8.48 -11.45 11.21
CA VAL A 412 -8.29 -10.36 12.17
C VAL A 412 -7.02 -9.61 11.76
N ASP A 413 -7.16 -8.37 11.29
CA ASP A 413 -6.09 -7.62 10.62
C ASP A 413 -5.86 -6.25 11.30
N GLN A 414 -4.61 -5.97 11.69
CA GLN A 414 -4.21 -4.65 12.21
C GLN A 414 -3.89 -3.69 11.04
N ILE A 415 -4.89 -2.90 10.65
CA ILE A 415 -4.82 -1.95 9.53
C ILE A 415 -4.55 -0.52 10.02
N GLU A 416 -4.40 0.43 9.08
CA GLU A 416 -4.10 1.85 9.37
C GLU A 416 -2.95 2.03 10.40
N TYR A 417 -1.85 1.30 10.19
CA TYR A 417 -0.68 1.26 11.09
C TYR A 417 -0.91 0.67 12.50
N GLY A 418 -2.07 0.09 12.79
CA GLY A 418 -2.47 -0.33 14.14
C GLY A 418 -3.27 0.74 14.89
N ASN A 419 -3.90 1.66 14.17
CA ASN A 419 -4.96 2.53 14.68
C ASN A 419 -6.34 1.83 14.65
N VAL A 420 -6.51 0.78 13.84
CA VAL A 420 -7.79 0.10 13.59
C VAL A 420 -7.58 -1.41 13.49
N VAL A 421 -8.48 -2.20 14.07
CA VAL A 421 -8.57 -3.65 13.92
C VAL A 421 -9.74 -3.97 12.99
N ALA A 422 -9.49 -4.66 11.87
CA ALA A 422 -10.53 -5.18 11.00
C ALA A 422 -10.79 -6.66 11.31
N ILE A 423 -12.04 -7.04 11.52
CA ILE A 423 -12.47 -8.44 11.63
C ILE A 423 -13.33 -8.75 10.40
N THR A 424 -12.96 -9.82 9.69
CA THR A 424 -13.66 -10.30 8.49
C THR A 424 -14.38 -11.60 8.80
N TYR A 425 -15.65 -11.70 8.40
CA TYR A 425 -16.53 -12.83 8.67
C TYR A 425 -16.76 -13.70 7.42
N ASP A 426 -17.42 -14.84 7.58
CA ASP A 426 -17.76 -15.79 6.51
C ASP A 426 -18.83 -15.29 5.53
N ASP A 427 -19.73 -14.41 5.99
CA ASP A 427 -20.60 -13.58 5.13
C ASP A 427 -19.80 -12.53 4.30
N SER A 428 -18.47 -12.53 4.44
CA SER A 428 -17.53 -11.59 3.82
C SER A 428 -17.75 -10.13 4.23
N SER A 429 -18.52 -9.84 5.26
CA SER A 429 -18.57 -8.50 5.87
C SER A 429 -17.27 -8.20 6.63
N VAL A 430 -17.04 -6.91 6.88
CA VAL A 430 -15.88 -6.42 7.65
C VAL A 430 -16.37 -5.45 8.71
N SER A 431 -16.10 -5.77 9.98
CA SER A 431 -16.32 -4.87 11.11
C SER A 431 -14.99 -4.27 11.57
N PHE A 432 -14.99 -2.99 11.91
CA PHE A 432 -13.78 -2.25 12.31
C PHE A 432 -13.88 -1.81 13.77
N TYR A 433 -12.79 -1.94 14.52
CA TYR A 433 -12.73 -1.70 15.96
C TYR A 433 -11.51 -0.87 16.38
N ASP A 434 -11.64 -0.09 17.45
CA ASP A 434 -10.50 0.56 18.10
C ASP A 434 -9.62 -0.48 18.83
N PRO A 435 -8.31 -0.60 18.52
CA PRO A 435 -7.41 -1.54 19.20
C PRO A 435 -7.23 -1.26 20.70
N LYS A 436 -7.55 -0.06 21.21
CA LYS A 436 -7.37 0.31 22.63
C LYS A 436 -8.55 -0.09 23.52
N THR A 437 -9.75 -0.30 22.94
CA THR A 437 -10.99 -0.63 23.68
C THR A 437 -11.72 -1.85 23.13
N MET A 438 -11.52 -2.19 21.86
CA MET A 438 -12.39 -3.04 21.04
C MET A 438 -13.85 -2.55 20.96
N ALA A 439 -14.08 -1.25 21.14
CA ALA A 439 -15.31 -0.61 20.68
C ALA A 439 -15.38 -0.67 19.14
N LEU A 440 -16.58 -0.91 18.60
CA LEU A 440 -16.86 -0.87 17.17
C LEU A 440 -16.75 0.59 16.66
N PHE A 441 -16.38 0.77 15.39
CA PHE A 441 -16.56 2.04 14.69
C PHE A 441 -17.94 2.05 13.99
N ASN A 442 -18.97 2.44 14.73
CA ASN A 442 -20.38 2.47 14.28
C ASN A 442 -20.70 3.57 13.24
N GLY A 443 -19.68 4.30 12.75
CA GLY A 443 -19.83 5.48 11.91
C GLY A 443 -19.63 6.78 12.69
N VAL A 444 -20.40 7.81 12.34
CA VAL A 444 -20.14 9.22 12.70
C VAL A 444 -20.75 9.60 14.07
N ASP A 445 -20.61 8.74 15.07
CA ASP A 445 -21.08 9.01 16.44
C ASP A 445 -20.27 10.14 17.12
N ASP A 446 -19.01 10.33 16.71
CA ASP A 446 -18.23 11.54 17.03
C ASP A 446 -18.14 12.47 15.80
N ALA A 447 -18.91 13.57 15.85
CA ALA A 447 -18.89 14.62 14.83
C ALA A 447 -17.67 15.58 14.91
N ASN A 448 -16.73 15.33 15.84
CA ASN A 448 -15.56 16.17 16.13
C ASN A 448 -14.21 15.45 16.00
N THR A 449 -14.14 14.11 15.98
CA THR A 449 -12.92 13.36 15.63
C THR A 449 -13.16 12.30 14.56
N VAL A 450 -12.12 12.00 13.76
CA VAL A 450 -12.09 10.89 12.81
C VAL A 450 -10.71 10.24 12.82
N THR A 451 -10.65 8.96 13.17
CA THR A 451 -9.41 8.15 13.20
C THR A 451 -9.10 7.53 11.83
N GLY A 452 -10.11 6.96 11.18
CA GLY A 452 -9.99 6.20 9.94
C GLY A 452 -11.26 6.23 9.08
N LEU A 453 -11.23 5.57 7.92
CA LEU A 453 -12.34 5.62 6.94
C LEU A 453 -13.67 5.06 7.47
N ALA A 454 -13.62 4.02 8.31
CA ALA A 454 -14.80 3.39 8.90
C ALA A 454 -15.62 4.36 9.77
N GLN A 455 -14.94 5.09 10.67
CA GLN A 455 -15.57 6.12 11.50
C GLN A 455 -16.13 7.28 10.65
N ALA A 456 -15.56 7.53 9.47
CA ALA A 456 -16.07 8.50 8.50
C ALA A 456 -17.26 8.00 7.66
N GLY A 457 -17.89 6.87 8.01
CA GLY A 457 -19.08 6.35 7.31
C GLY A 457 -18.79 5.53 6.04
N PHE A 458 -17.52 5.29 5.72
CA PHE A 458 -17.16 4.38 4.63
C PHE A 458 -17.23 2.92 5.09
N HIS A 459 -17.73 2.05 4.23
CA HIS A 459 -17.87 0.62 4.51
C HIS A 459 -17.64 -0.19 3.22
N TYR A 460 -17.32 -1.47 3.34
CA TYR A 460 -17.34 -2.37 2.17
C TYR A 460 -18.80 -2.68 1.81
N ALA A 461 -19.18 -2.43 0.56
CA ALA A 461 -20.49 -2.84 0.06
C ALA A 461 -20.66 -4.37 0.19
N PRO A 462 -21.87 -4.88 0.53
CA PRO A 462 -22.19 -6.30 0.46
C PRO A 462 -21.97 -6.85 -0.95
N ASP A 463 -21.49 -8.09 -1.06
CA ASP A 463 -21.17 -8.66 -2.37
C ASP A 463 -22.43 -9.15 -3.10
N ALA A 464 -22.90 -8.35 -4.05
CA ALA A 464 -24.07 -8.64 -4.87
C ALA A 464 -23.91 -9.87 -5.79
N SER A 465 -22.70 -10.43 -5.93
CA SER A 465 -22.46 -11.66 -6.70
C SER A 465 -22.73 -12.94 -5.91
N GLY A 466 -22.87 -12.86 -4.58
CA GLY A 466 -22.95 -14.03 -3.69
C GLY A 466 -21.63 -14.77 -3.48
N CYS A 467 -20.52 -14.32 -4.09
CA CYS A 467 -19.19 -14.91 -3.89
C CYS A 467 -18.66 -14.62 -2.48
N GLN A 468 -18.53 -15.66 -1.66
CA GLN A 468 -17.98 -15.55 -0.31
C GLN A 468 -16.46 -15.79 -0.31
N GLY A 469 -15.71 -14.82 0.20
CA GLY A 469 -14.25 -14.85 0.27
C GLY A 469 -13.74 -15.68 1.46
N GLN A 470 -13.01 -16.76 1.18
CA GLN A 470 -12.38 -17.60 2.21
C GLN A 470 -11.10 -16.99 2.79
N HIS A 471 -10.47 -16.07 2.06
CA HIS A 471 -9.33 -15.29 2.53
C HIS A 471 -9.43 -13.84 2.06
N VAL A 472 -8.95 -12.91 2.89
CA VAL A 472 -8.93 -11.46 2.62
C VAL A 472 -7.50 -10.93 2.66
N SER A 473 -7.22 -9.87 1.92
CA SER A 473 -6.11 -8.97 2.24
C SER A 473 -6.46 -7.51 1.92
N PHE A 474 -6.13 -6.62 2.84
CA PHE A 474 -6.42 -5.18 2.74
C PHE A 474 -5.27 -4.43 2.05
N SER A 475 -5.63 -3.41 1.26
CA SER A 475 -4.66 -2.45 0.74
C SER A 475 -4.00 -1.66 1.88
N PRO A 476 -2.80 -1.08 1.69
CA PRO A 476 -2.06 -0.40 2.77
C PRO A 476 -2.75 0.86 3.36
N SER A 477 -3.85 1.31 2.76
CA SER A 477 -4.72 2.39 3.24
C SER A 477 -6.15 1.91 3.55
N ALA A 478 -6.39 0.60 3.58
CA ALA A 478 -7.66 -0.08 3.88
C ALA A 478 -8.92 0.34 3.09
N CYS A 479 -8.86 1.32 2.19
CA CYS A 479 -9.95 1.75 1.31
C CYS A 479 -10.37 0.72 0.23
N ALA A 480 -9.64 -0.39 0.12
CA ALA A 480 -9.89 -1.49 -0.80
C ALA A 480 -9.30 -2.78 -0.22
N ALA A 481 -9.94 -3.91 -0.52
CA ALA A 481 -9.50 -5.25 -0.17
C ALA A 481 -9.62 -6.18 -1.40
N VAL A 482 -8.85 -7.26 -1.41
CA VAL A 482 -9.09 -8.37 -2.35
C VAL A 482 -9.44 -9.62 -1.57
N MET A 483 -10.54 -10.25 -1.98
CA MET A 483 -10.98 -11.56 -1.51
C MET A 483 -10.46 -12.66 -2.44
N LEU A 484 -10.21 -13.85 -1.89
CA LEU A 484 -9.97 -15.10 -2.59
C LEU A 484 -11.11 -16.07 -2.24
N ASP A 485 -11.84 -16.57 -3.22
CA ASP A 485 -12.99 -17.48 -3.02
C ASP A 485 -12.62 -18.98 -3.10
N SER A 486 -13.62 -19.85 -2.96
CA SER A 486 -13.45 -21.31 -3.01
C SER A 486 -12.96 -21.85 -4.37
N ASP A 487 -13.24 -21.13 -5.44
CA ASP A 487 -12.85 -21.50 -6.81
C ASP A 487 -11.49 -20.90 -7.22
N GLY A 488 -10.82 -20.20 -6.28
CA GLY A 488 -9.51 -19.59 -6.47
C GLY A 488 -9.53 -18.27 -7.24
N GLN A 489 -10.70 -17.66 -7.41
CA GLN A 489 -10.85 -16.37 -8.08
C GLN A 489 -10.61 -15.21 -7.12
N THR A 490 -10.12 -14.08 -7.65
CA THR A 490 -9.74 -12.90 -6.85
C THR A 490 -10.63 -11.70 -7.14
N HIS A 491 -11.43 -11.31 -6.14
CA HIS A 491 -12.45 -10.26 -6.23
C HIS A 491 -11.99 -8.98 -5.54
N LEU A 492 -12.01 -7.86 -6.27
CA LEU A 492 -11.68 -6.54 -5.74
C LEU A 492 -12.92 -5.89 -5.13
N ARG A 493 -12.82 -5.48 -3.85
CA ARG A 493 -13.84 -4.65 -3.20
C ARG A 493 -13.25 -3.32 -2.76
N VAL A 494 -14.04 -2.26 -2.88
CA VAL A 494 -13.66 -0.89 -2.53
C VAL A 494 -14.62 -0.42 -1.42
N MET A 495 -14.17 0.49 -0.56
CA MET A 495 -15.05 1.10 0.44
C MET A 495 -15.90 2.20 -0.20
N GLU A 496 -17.21 2.14 0.02
CA GLU A 496 -18.20 3.11 -0.44
C GLU A 496 -18.76 3.89 0.77
N HIS A 497 -19.31 5.08 0.53
CA HIS A 497 -19.84 5.95 1.58
C HIS A 497 -21.37 5.94 1.57
N SER A 498 -22.01 5.87 2.74
CA SER A 498 -23.47 5.75 2.86
C SER A 498 -24.26 6.97 2.36
N TYR A 499 -23.62 8.14 2.24
CA TYR A 499 -24.21 9.33 1.63
C TYR A 499 -23.53 9.66 0.30
N GLY A 500 -24.30 9.87 -0.77
CA GLY A 500 -23.82 10.54 -1.99
C GLY A 500 -23.76 9.73 -3.29
N ALA A 501 -24.43 8.57 -3.38
CA ALA A 501 -24.51 7.78 -4.62
C ALA A 501 -25.65 8.19 -5.57
N GLU A 502 -25.95 9.49 -5.72
CA GLU A 502 -26.92 9.94 -6.72
C GLU A 502 -26.38 9.73 -8.15
N ASN A 503 -27.00 8.80 -8.88
CA ASN A 503 -26.77 8.53 -10.31
C ASN A 503 -25.34 8.13 -10.73
N GLY A 504 -24.42 7.91 -9.79
CA GLY A 504 -23.05 7.44 -10.07
C GLY A 504 -22.17 8.44 -10.83
N LEU A 505 -22.54 9.72 -10.84
CA LEU A 505 -21.78 10.80 -11.46
C LEU A 505 -20.90 11.51 -10.42
N TYR A 506 -19.67 11.86 -10.78
CA TYR A 506 -18.79 12.63 -9.91
C TYR A 506 -19.27 14.08 -9.80
N ASP A 507 -19.66 14.52 -8.61
CA ASP A 507 -19.86 15.94 -8.33
C ASP A 507 -18.50 16.68 -8.37
N GLU A 508 -18.37 17.63 -9.29
CA GLU A 508 -17.18 18.47 -9.42
C GLU A 508 -16.93 19.30 -8.14
N ASN A 509 -17.97 19.65 -7.38
CA ASN A 509 -17.83 20.42 -6.14
C ASN A 509 -17.23 19.56 -5.02
N ALA A 510 -17.68 18.32 -4.85
CA ALA A 510 -17.08 17.32 -3.97
C ALA A 510 -15.63 17.02 -4.37
N GLN A 511 -15.33 16.88 -5.67
CA GLN A 511 -13.97 16.71 -6.16
C GLN A 511 -13.06 17.91 -5.82
N ILE A 512 -13.52 19.14 -6.08
CA ILE A 512 -12.80 20.38 -5.74
C ILE A 512 -12.60 20.49 -4.22
N THR A 513 -13.61 20.14 -3.44
CA THR A 513 -13.56 20.13 -1.96
C THR A 513 -12.54 19.12 -1.46
N PHE A 514 -12.55 17.88 -1.95
CA PHE A 514 -11.58 16.85 -1.60
C PHE A 514 -10.14 17.28 -1.89
N ILE A 515 -9.86 17.82 -3.09
CA ILE A 515 -8.50 18.28 -3.42
C ILE A 515 -8.11 19.48 -2.51
N ASN A 516 -9.04 20.38 -2.22
CA ASN A 516 -8.80 21.48 -1.29
C ASN A 516 -8.44 21.01 0.12
N GLU A 517 -9.04 19.93 0.62
CA GLU A 517 -8.71 19.33 1.91
C GLU A 517 -7.39 18.55 1.87
N VAL A 518 -7.09 17.80 0.79
CA VAL A 518 -5.80 17.12 0.59
C VAL A 518 -4.62 18.11 0.65
N TYR A 519 -4.76 19.29 0.04
CA TYR A 519 -3.74 20.35 0.14
C TYR A 519 -3.62 20.95 1.55
N ARG A 520 -4.72 20.99 2.34
CA ARG A 520 -4.71 21.47 3.74
C ARG A 520 -4.10 20.44 4.70
N ALA A 521 -4.38 19.16 4.51
CA ALA A 521 -3.91 18.05 5.36
C ALA A 521 -2.42 17.70 5.18
N LEU A 522 -1.82 18.05 4.02
CA LEU A 522 -0.42 17.76 3.69
C LEU A 522 0.50 19.00 3.77
N PRO A 523 0.29 19.85 4.79
CA PRO A 523 0.50 21.31 4.82
C PRO A 523 1.38 21.88 3.70
N ILE A 524 0.77 22.12 2.53
CA ILE A 524 1.44 22.77 1.40
C ILE A 524 1.12 24.26 1.45
N ASN A 525 2.14 25.09 1.68
CA ASN A 525 1.99 26.54 1.80
C ASN A 525 1.48 27.23 0.51
N CYS A 526 1.61 26.58 -0.65
CA CYS A 526 1.26 27.05 -2.00
C CYS A 526 2.03 28.31 -2.49
N ASN A 527 2.36 29.25 -1.61
CA ASN A 527 3.31 30.33 -1.82
C ASN A 527 4.76 29.79 -1.78
N PHE A 528 5.45 29.82 -2.92
CA PHE A 528 6.88 29.43 -3.04
C PHE A 528 7.78 30.61 -3.45
N THR A 529 7.41 31.85 -3.14
CA THR A 529 8.29 33.02 -3.38
C THR A 529 9.59 32.92 -2.57
N VAL A 530 9.50 32.57 -1.28
CA VAL A 530 10.65 32.53 -0.35
C VAL A 530 11.31 31.14 -0.30
N GLU A 531 10.55 30.05 -0.21
CA GLU A 531 11.09 28.71 0.09
C GLU A 531 11.51 27.88 -1.14
N GLN A 532 12.05 28.53 -2.18
CA GLN A 532 12.31 27.91 -3.49
C GLN A 532 13.26 26.69 -3.45
N GLU A 533 14.18 26.62 -2.50
CA GLU A 533 15.08 25.46 -2.35
C GLU A 533 14.38 24.23 -1.76
N LYS A 534 13.37 24.43 -0.90
CA LYS A 534 12.59 23.33 -0.30
C LYS A 534 11.62 22.71 -1.31
N LEU A 535 11.12 23.50 -2.27
CA LEU A 535 10.19 23.08 -3.33
C LEU A 535 10.62 21.78 -4.03
N MET A 536 11.91 21.67 -4.37
CA MET A 536 12.47 20.54 -5.11
C MET A 536 12.37 19.22 -4.32
N ASN A 537 12.57 19.30 -3.00
CA ASN A 537 12.65 18.16 -2.10
C ASN A 537 11.37 17.90 -1.29
N HIS A 538 10.31 18.69 -1.49
CA HIS A 538 9.09 18.60 -0.69
C HIS A 538 8.36 17.26 -0.90
N PRO A 539 8.15 16.45 0.17
CA PRO A 539 7.70 15.06 0.03
C PRO A 539 6.22 14.91 -0.37
N TYR A 540 5.42 15.99 -0.25
CA TYR A 540 3.98 15.96 -0.48
C TYR A 540 3.53 16.61 -1.80
N ILE A 541 4.31 17.53 -2.38
CA ILE A 541 3.95 18.21 -3.63
C ILE A 541 3.68 17.24 -4.79
N PRO A 542 4.57 16.27 -5.11
CA PRO A 542 4.28 15.31 -6.17
C PRO A 542 3.10 14.38 -5.83
N LYS A 543 2.75 14.19 -4.55
CA LYS A 543 1.57 13.41 -4.15
C LYS A 543 0.29 14.18 -4.46
N CYS A 544 0.15 15.42 -3.98
CA CYS A 544 -1.04 16.24 -4.19
C CYS A 544 -1.29 16.50 -5.67
N LEU A 545 -0.25 16.92 -6.41
CA LEU A 545 -0.33 17.11 -7.86
C LEU A 545 -0.72 15.82 -8.59
N SER A 546 -0.25 14.65 -8.16
CA SER A 546 -0.63 13.38 -8.79
C SER A 546 -2.03 12.88 -8.40
N ILE A 547 -2.59 13.31 -7.26
CA ILE A 547 -3.99 13.05 -6.90
C ILE A 547 -4.89 13.91 -7.80
N GLN A 548 -4.62 15.21 -7.87
CA GLN A 548 -5.33 16.14 -8.76
C GLN A 548 -5.23 15.73 -10.25
N ALA A 549 -4.05 15.27 -10.70
CA ALA A 549 -3.85 14.79 -12.07
C ALA A 549 -4.58 13.47 -12.38
N ALA A 550 -4.81 12.63 -11.38
CA ALA A 550 -5.54 11.37 -11.52
C ALA A 550 -7.06 11.58 -11.52
N LEU A 551 -7.58 12.43 -10.63
CA LEU A 551 -9.03 12.69 -10.51
C LEU A 551 -9.65 13.37 -11.74
N GLY A 552 -8.84 14.01 -12.60
CA GLY A 552 -9.29 14.54 -13.90
C GLY A 552 -8.79 13.74 -15.10
N PHE A 553 -8.54 12.42 -14.94
CA PHE A 553 -8.23 11.50 -16.02
C PHE A 553 -9.49 10.70 -16.42
N ALA A 554 -9.88 10.79 -17.69
CA ALA A 554 -11.03 10.04 -18.22
C ALA A 554 -10.59 8.83 -19.07
N ASP A 555 -9.71 9.05 -20.05
CA ASP A 555 -9.08 7.99 -20.84
C ASP A 555 -7.79 8.51 -21.47
N LYS A 556 -6.99 7.64 -22.11
CA LYS A 556 -5.69 8.03 -22.69
C LYS A 556 -5.77 8.84 -23.99
N TYR A 557 -6.93 8.96 -24.62
CA TYR A 557 -7.12 9.62 -25.91
C TYR A 557 -7.67 11.06 -25.75
N LYS A 558 -8.55 11.26 -24.76
CA LYS A 558 -9.07 12.58 -24.37
C LYS A 558 -8.03 13.40 -23.59
N PRO A 559 -8.09 14.75 -23.62
CA PRO A 559 -7.33 15.58 -22.70
C PRO A 559 -7.82 15.39 -21.25
N ARG A 560 -6.93 15.64 -20.28
CA ARG A 560 -7.30 15.72 -18.86
C ARG A 560 -8.16 16.97 -18.60
N SER A 561 -9.00 16.96 -17.56
CA SER A 561 -9.76 18.17 -17.14
C SER A 561 -8.83 19.36 -16.90
N PHE A 562 -9.32 20.60 -16.99
CA PHE A 562 -8.44 21.78 -16.98
C PHE A 562 -7.57 21.89 -15.71
N ALA A 563 -8.16 21.70 -14.53
CA ALA A 563 -7.42 21.67 -13.27
C ALA A 563 -6.46 20.47 -13.14
N SER A 564 -6.81 19.32 -13.72
CA SER A 564 -5.90 18.16 -13.81
C SER A 564 -4.73 18.45 -14.75
N SER A 565 -4.98 19.09 -15.90
CA SER A 565 -3.94 19.54 -16.86
C SER A 565 -2.96 20.55 -16.27
N VAL A 566 -3.40 21.46 -15.39
CA VAL A 566 -2.50 22.31 -14.57
C VAL A 566 -1.58 21.45 -13.72
N SER A 567 -2.13 20.59 -12.85
CA SER A 567 -1.30 19.75 -11.95
C SER A 567 -0.37 18.78 -12.68
N TRP A 568 -0.83 18.23 -13.82
CA TRP A 568 -0.05 17.38 -14.70
C TRP A 568 1.12 18.14 -15.31
N SER A 569 0.88 19.35 -15.83
CA SER A 569 1.94 20.23 -16.37
C SER A 569 3.00 20.54 -15.30
N ILE A 570 2.57 20.78 -14.05
CA ILE A 570 3.50 21.06 -12.94
C ILE A 570 4.34 19.83 -12.57
N LEU A 571 3.80 18.60 -12.68
CA LEU A 571 4.61 17.37 -12.56
C LEU A 571 5.66 17.27 -13.68
N GLN A 572 5.32 17.63 -14.92
CA GLN A 572 6.29 17.66 -16.04
C GLN A 572 7.39 18.71 -15.80
N LEU A 573 7.00 19.92 -15.40
CA LEU A 573 7.92 21.01 -15.09
C LEU A 573 8.82 20.65 -13.90
N ARG A 574 8.29 20.04 -12.84
CA ARG A 574 9.09 19.54 -11.71
C ARG A 574 10.09 18.49 -12.17
N HIS A 575 9.70 17.55 -13.04
CA HIS A 575 10.61 16.53 -13.55
C HIS A 575 11.77 17.17 -14.33
N ALA A 576 11.48 18.04 -15.30
CA ALA A 576 12.50 18.77 -16.07
C ALA A 576 13.39 19.65 -15.17
N ALA A 577 12.79 20.40 -14.25
CA ALA A 577 13.48 21.24 -13.27
C ALA A 577 14.37 20.44 -12.29
N ILE A 578 14.17 19.13 -12.14
CA ILE A 578 15.08 18.25 -11.40
C ILE A 578 16.16 17.70 -12.35
N LEU A 579 15.80 17.23 -13.55
CA LEU A 579 16.74 16.66 -14.52
C LEU A 579 17.92 17.59 -14.83
N TYR A 580 17.66 18.85 -15.21
CA TYR A 580 18.74 19.75 -15.61
C TYR A 580 19.69 20.09 -14.44
N PRO A 581 19.25 20.55 -13.25
CA PRO A 581 20.16 20.79 -12.13
C PRO A 581 20.87 19.54 -11.60
N PHE A 582 20.38 18.32 -11.88
CA PHE A 582 21.14 17.10 -11.59
C PHE A 582 22.32 16.89 -12.56
N PHE A 583 22.16 17.23 -13.84
CA PHE A 583 23.25 17.32 -14.80
C PHE A 583 24.26 18.42 -14.39
N PHE A 584 23.77 19.53 -13.81
CA PHE A 584 24.60 20.62 -13.27
C PHE A 584 25.02 20.48 -11.80
N GLN A 585 24.77 19.35 -11.13
CA GLN A 585 25.35 19.15 -9.78
C GLN A 585 26.90 19.01 -9.84
N TYR A 586 27.46 18.99 -11.05
CA TYR A 586 28.88 19.08 -11.38
C TYR A 586 29.40 20.49 -11.77
N ASN A 587 28.58 21.54 -11.99
CA ASN A 587 29.00 22.92 -12.38
C ASN A 587 27.93 24.02 -12.02
N LYS A 588 28.28 25.23 -11.52
CA LYS A 588 27.31 26.20 -10.89
C LYS A 588 27.43 27.72 -11.26
N GLY A 589 26.29 28.45 -11.34
CA GLY A 589 26.17 29.95 -11.28
C GLY A 589 24.75 30.54 -11.56
N ILE A 590 24.38 31.78 -11.12
CA ILE A 590 23.14 32.60 -11.48
C ILE A 590 23.06 34.02 -10.85
N GLN A 591 22.30 34.99 -11.44
CA GLN A 591 21.04 35.65 -10.93
C GLN A 591 20.40 36.66 -11.96
N ALA A 592 19.28 37.37 -11.66
CA ALA A 592 18.34 38.03 -12.64
C ALA A 592 17.44 39.21 -12.08
N GLU A 593 16.45 39.73 -12.86
CA GLU A 593 15.26 40.64 -12.60
C GLU A 593 15.07 41.80 -13.70
N PRO A 594 14.07 42.73 -13.73
CA PRO A 594 12.70 42.57 -14.35
C PRO A 594 11.99 43.81 -15.05
N HIS A 595 10.78 43.67 -15.70
CA HIS A 595 9.52 44.54 -15.62
C HIS A 595 8.42 44.42 -16.75
N ASP A 596 7.13 44.21 -16.38
CA ASP A 596 5.79 44.81 -16.74
C ASP A 596 5.17 45.09 -18.20
N PRO A 597 4.06 45.90 -18.45
CA PRO A 597 2.58 45.64 -18.22
C PRO A 597 1.41 45.77 -19.32
N VAL A 598 0.43 44.83 -19.52
CA VAL A 598 -1.11 44.94 -19.61
C VAL A 598 -1.90 43.60 -20.01
N LYS A 599 -3.24 43.49 -20.29
CA LYS A 599 -4.24 42.32 -20.12
C LYS A 599 -4.54 41.20 -21.20
N THR A 600 -4.78 39.91 -20.78
CA THR A 600 -5.90 38.92 -21.14
C THR A 600 -5.90 37.57 -20.33
N THR A 601 -7.05 36.90 -20.04
CA THR A 601 -7.23 36.02 -18.83
C THR A 601 -7.39 34.48 -18.87
N ASN A 602 -7.90 33.76 -19.87
CA ASN A 602 -8.15 32.30 -19.72
C ASN A 602 -7.17 31.43 -20.52
N SER A 603 -6.15 30.84 -19.86
CA SER A 603 -5.15 29.98 -20.50
C SER A 603 -4.36 29.10 -19.51
N LEU A 604 -4.08 27.84 -19.90
CA LEU A 604 -3.19 26.93 -19.16
C LEU A 604 -1.79 27.53 -19.00
N ALA A 605 -1.24 28.12 -20.07
CA ALA A 605 0.06 28.77 -20.05
C ALA A 605 0.06 29.97 -19.09
N LEU A 606 -1.05 30.70 -18.97
CA LEU A 606 -1.16 31.82 -18.04
C LEU A 606 -1.22 31.36 -16.57
N ILE A 607 -1.92 30.28 -16.24
CA ILE A 607 -1.92 29.73 -14.87
C ILE A 607 -0.52 29.21 -14.51
N ILE A 608 0.17 28.56 -15.46
CA ILE A 608 1.57 28.14 -15.32
C ILE A 608 2.52 29.35 -15.14
N LEU A 609 2.21 30.49 -15.75
CA LEU A 609 2.98 31.73 -15.59
C LEU A 609 2.60 32.52 -14.32
N LEU A 610 1.42 32.32 -13.75
CA LEU A 610 0.99 33.02 -12.53
C LEU A 610 1.39 32.28 -11.25
N SER A 611 1.27 30.95 -11.17
CA SER A 611 1.59 30.25 -9.91
C SER A 611 3.08 30.32 -9.60
N SER A 612 3.42 30.61 -8.35
CA SER A 612 4.81 30.67 -7.86
C SER A 612 5.52 29.33 -8.01
N MET A 613 4.80 28.21 -7.80
CA MET A 613 5.32 26.85 -7.93
C MET A 613 5.81 26.56 -9.36
N SER A 614 4.97 26.82 -10.36
CA SER A 614 5.30 26.58 -11.78
C SER A 614 6.34 27.55 -12.31
N ARG A 615 6.28 28.83 -11.92
CA ARG A 615 7.33 29.83 -12.22
C ARG A 615 8.69 29.42 -11.67
N ALA A 616 8.76 28.93 -10.43
CA ALA A 616 10.01 28.46 -9.84
C ALA A 616 10.61 27.29 -10.64
N PHE A 617 9.80 26.29 -11.03
CA PHE A 617 10.27 25.21 -11.90
C PHE A 617 10.73 25.71 -13.29
N LEU A 618 10.02 26.66 -13.91
CA LEU A 618 10.46 27.27 -15.17
C LEU A 618 11.81 27.99 -15.01
N ARG A 619 11.99 28.80 -13.96
CA ARG A 619 13.28 29.46 -13.66
C ARG A 619 14.41 28.45 -13.39
N PHE A 620 14.13 27.31 -12.75
CA PHE A 620 15.11 26.23 -12.60
C PHE A 620 15.45 25.52 -13.93
N ILE A 621 14.48 25.36 -14.84
CA ILE A 621 14.72 24.83 -16.19
C ILE A 621 15.61 25.79 -16.97
N CYS A 622 15.29 27.08 -17.05
CA CYS A 622 16.08 28.05 -17.82
C CYS A 622 17.51 28.21 -17.30
N ARG A 623 17.70 28.26 -15.97
CA ARG A 623 19.02 28.15 -15.32
C ARG A 623 19.79 26.92 -15.81
N GLY A 624 19.09 25.79 -15.91
CA GLY A 624 19.63 24.54 -16.45
C GLY A 624 20.05 24.67 -17.91
N LEU A 625 19.16 25.12 -18.79
CA LEU A 625 19.46 25.26 -20.22
C LEU A 625 20.63 26.23 -20.48
N ARG A 626 20.70 27.36 -19.77
CA ARG A 626 21.86 28.27 -19.80
C ARG A 626 23.15 27.58 -19.34
N GLY A 627 23.02 26.66 -18.38
CA GLY A 627 24.10 25.79 -17.92
C GLY A 627 24.65 24.82 -18.96
N ILE A 628 23.85 24.38 -19.95
CA ILE A 628 24.35 23.52 -21.05
C ILE A 628 25.43 24.29 -21.82
N HIS A 629 25.13 25.50 -22.31
CA HIS A 629 26.09 26.26 -23.12
C HIS A 629 27.36 26.61 -22.32
N ALA A 630 27.20 27.05 -21.06
CA ALA A 630 28.34 27.32 -20.16
C ALA A 630 29.10 26.05 -19.73
N GLY A 631 28.49 24.87 -19.83
CA GLY A 631 29.15 23.58 -19.67
C GLY A 631 29.96 23.21 -20.90
N TYR A 632 29.38 23.35 -22.10
CA TYR A 632 30.02 23.01 -23.38
C TYR A 632 31.34 23.77 -23.59
N THR A 633 31.36 25.08 -23.34
CA THR A 633 32.56 25.92 -23.54
C THR A 633 33.71 25.57 -22.60
N ASN A 634 33.42 24.97 -21.45
CA ASN A 634 34.37 24.75 -20.35
C ASN A 634 34.71 23.27 -20.12
N ALA A 635 34.06 22.34 -20.81
CA ALA A 635 34.24 20.90 -20.61
C ALA A 635 35.22 20.28 -21.61
N SER A 636 36.19 19.53 -21.09
CA SER A 636 37.17 18.73 -21.85
C SER A 636 36.55 17.44 -22.44
N LEU A 637 35.55 17.60 -23.30
CA LEU A 637 34.81 16.51 -23.95
C LEU A 637 35.61 15.90 -25.11
N GLY A 638 35.80 14.58 -25.06
CA GLY A 638 36.40 13.78 -26.14
C GLY A 638 35.39 12.90 -26.88
N GLY A 639 35.69 12.60 -28.15
CA GLY A 639 34.93 11.66 -28.99
C GLY A 639 33.42 11.95 -29.06
N ASP A 640 32.63 10.88 -29.12
CA ASP A 640 31.16 10.90 -29.24
C ASP A 640 30.46 11.77 -28.19
N SER A 641 31.05 11.91 -27.00
CA SER A 641 30.50 12.76 -25.94
C SER A 641 30.52 14.24 -26.32
N ARG A 642 31.47 14.69 -27.16
CA ARG A 642 31.48 16.04 -27.70
C ARG A 642 30.46 16.23 -28.81
N LEU A 643 30.25 15.21 -29.65
CA LEU A 643 29.21 15.22 -30.70
C LEU A 643 27.81 15.32 -30.07
N GLN A 644 27.48 14.44 -29.13
CA GLN A 644 26.19 14.45 -28.43
C GLN A 644 25.94 15.77 -27.66
N TYR A 645 26.97 16.38 -27.08
CA TYR A 645 26.82 17.69 -26.44
C TYR A 645 26.62 18.81 -27.46
N ALA A 646 27.30 18.77 -28.61
CA ALA A 646 27.09 19.71 -29.70
C ALA A 646 25.68 19.59 -30.31
N GLU A 647 25.14 18.38 -30.46
CA GLU A 647 23.74 18.13 -30.85
C GLU A 647 22.75 18.76 -29.86
N ILE A 648 23.01 18.65 -28.55
CA ILE A 648 22.19 19.29 -27.51
C ILE A 648 22.27 20.82 -27.60
N CYS A 649 23.46 21.41 -27.76
CA CYS A 649 23.61 22.86 -27.96
C CYS A 649 22.88 23.33 -29.23
N GLN A 650 23.06 22.63 -30.36
CA GLN A 650 22.39 22.95 -31.63
C GLN A 650 20.86 22.85 -31.50
N ALA A 651 20.34 21.90 -30.73
CA ALA A 651 18.91 21.79 -30.44
C ALA A 651 18.36 22.93 -29.56
N LEU A 652 19.21 23.56 -28.74
CA LEU A 652 18.87 24.78 -28.00
C LEU A 652 18.98 26.04 -28.88
N ASP A 653 20.03 26.15 -29.68
CA ASP A 653 20.21 27.27 -30.63
C ASP A 653 19.11 27.31 -31.71
N ALA A 654 18.56 26.14 -32.08
CA ALA A 654 17.43 26.01 -32.99
C ALA A 654 16.04 26.28 -32.35
N THR A 655 15.97 26.73 -31.10
CA THR A 655 14.67 27.03 -30.46
C THR A 655 14.06 28.35 -30.99
N PRO A 656 12.75 28.40 -31.32
CA PRO A 656 12.09 29.62 -31.82
C PRO A 656 12.10 30.84 -30.87
N ALA A 657 12.46 30.65 -29.59
CA ALA A 657 12.64 31.72 -28.62
C ALA A 657 13.91 31.45 -27.80
N ARG A 658 14.89 32.36 -27.92
CA ARG A 658 16.19 32.24 -27.24
C ARG A 658 16.01 32.24 -25.70
N ILE A 659 16.84 31.47 -25.00
CA ILE A 659 16.69 31.21 -23.55
C ILE A 659 16.74 32.51 -22.73
N ASP A 660 17.63 33.44 -23.07
CA ASP A 660 17.76 34.76 -22.43
C ASP A 660 16.50 35.62 -22.60
N VAL A 661 15.88 35.59 -23.78
CA VAL A 661 14.62 36.30 -24.07
C VAL A 661 13.46 35.70 -23.24
N TYR A 662 13.44 34.38 -23.07
CA TYR A 662 12.46 33.71 -22.23
C TYR A 662 12.72 33.93 -20.72
N GLU A 663 13.97 34.06 -20.27
CA GLU A 663 14.30 34.44 -18.89
C GLU A 663 13.93 35.89 -18.57
N LYS A 664 14.15 36.82 -19.52
CA LYS A 664 13.68 38.20 -19.47
C LYS A 664 12.15 38.27 -19.35
N PHE A 665 11.43 37.46 -20.14
CA PHE A 665 9.99 37.28 -20.02
C PHE A 665 9.57 36.80 -18.62
N LEU A 666 10.16 35.71 -18.12
CA LEU A 666 9.84 35.19 -16.78
C LEU A 666 10.12 36.19 -15.67
N SER A 667 11.18 37.00 -15.79
CA SER A 667 11.53 38.03 -14.80
C SER A 667 10.51 39.17 -14.77
N ALA A 668 10.05 39.63 -15.94
CA ALA A 668 8.96 40.60 -16.02
C ALA A 668 7.63 40.03 -15.48
N VAL A 669 7.34 38.75 -15.74
CA VAL A 669 6.18 38.03 -15.18
C VAL A 669 6.27 37.86 -13.65
N ASP A 670 7.47 37.73 -13.07
CA ASP A 670 7.63 37.63 -11.61
C ASP A 670 7.36 38.99 -10.92
N SER A 671 7.91 40.09 -11.43
CA SER A 671 7.57 41.45 -10.97
C SER A 671 6.10 41.79 -11.17
N ALA A 672 5.49 41.36 -12.29
CA ALA A 672 4.06 41.56 -12.55
C ALA A 672 3.17 41.06 -11.40
N VAL A 673 3.46 39.85 -10.92
CA VAL A 673 2.72 39.23 -9.81
C VAL A 673 3.12 39.84 -8.46
N ARG A 674 4.39 40.20 -8.28
CA ARG A 674 4.91 40.85 -7.07
C ARG A 674 4.25 42.20 -6.83
N HIS A 675 4.17 43.05 -7.86
CA HIS A 675 3.50 44.35 -7.82
C HIS A 675 1.98 44.21 -7.65
N ALA A 676 1.36 43.23 -8.29
CA ALA A 676 -0.07 42.96 -8.11
C ALA A 676 -0.43 42.54 -6.67
N TYR A 677 0.35 41.64 -6.05
CA TYR A 677 0.16 41.31 -4.64
C TYR A 677 0.46 42.51 -3.72
N HIS A 678 1.56 43.24 -3.96
CA HIS A 678 1.94 44.38 -3.12
C HIS A 678 0.90 45.53 -3.18
N GLY A 679 0.44 45.90 -4.37
CA GLY A 679 -0.60 46.92 -4.57
C GLY A 679 -1.99 46.54 -4.02
N ALA A 680 -2.23 45.26 -3.75
CA ALA A 680 -3.42 44.78 -3.05
C ALA A 680 -3.20 44.57 -1.53
N GLY A 681 -2.00 44.84 -1.00
CA GLY A 681 -1.66 44.64 0.41
C GLY A 681 -1.34 43.20 0.82
N PHE A 682 -1.15 42.27 -0.13
CA PHE A 682 -0.90 40.85 0.15
C PHE A 682 0.58 40.60 0.51
N GLY A 683 0.84 40.35 1.79
CA GLY A 683 2.09 39.81 2.32
C GLY A 683 2.17 38.28 2.15
N ASP A 684 3.20 37.67 2.74
CA ASP A 684 3.42 36.22 2.59
C ASP A 684 2.44 35.35 3.39
N THR A 685 1.66 35.94 4.31
CA THR A 685 0.55 35.32 5.03
C THR A 685 -0.75 35.25 4.22
N GLU A 686 -1.00 36.19 3.32
CA GLU A 686 -2.24 36.25 2.53
C GLU A 686 -2.11 35.54 1.17
N ARG A 687 -0.91 35.55 0.57
CA ARG A 687 -0.58 34.90 -0.72
C ARG A 687 -0.96 33.40 -0.82
N PRO A 688 -0.86 32.56 0.22
CA PRO A 688 -1.24 31.15 0.16
C PRO A 688 -2.66 30.89 -0.39
N GLY A 689 -3.63 31.76 -0.11
CA GLY A 689 -5.01 31.62 -0.61
C GLY A 689 -5.10 31.73 -2.14
N PRO A 690 -4.74 32.89 -2.72
CA PRO A 690 -4.64 33.08 -4.18
C PRO A 690 -3.78 32.04 -4.90
N GLU A 691 -2.62 31.67 -4.34
CA GLU A 691 -1.76 30.63 -4.93
C GLU A 691 -2.44 29.24 -4.91
N LYS A 692 -3.21 28.91 -3.86
CA LYS A 692 -4.00 27.68 -3.82
C LYS A 692 -5.14 27.69 -4.83
N GLU A 693 -5.83 28.82 -5.03
CA GLU A 693 -6.89 28.95 -6.03
C GLU A 693 -6.37 28.76 -7.47
N LEU A 694 -5.21 29.34 -7.81
CA LEU A 694 -4.51 29.07 -9.08
C LEU A 694 -4.21 27.58 -9.27
N LEU A 695 -3.65 26.94 -8.23
CA LEU A 695 -3.12 25.58 -8.30
C LEU A 695 -4.21 24.51 -8.30
N VAL A 696 -5.21 24.64 -7.43
CA VAL A 696 -6.26 23.63 -7.19
C VAL A 696 -7.49 23.86 -8.05
N ASN A 697 -8.01 25.09 -8.07
CA ASN A 697 -9.27 25.41 -8.75
C ASN A 697 -9.05 25.81 -10.22
N ALA A 698 -7.79 26.06 -10.63
CA ALA A 698 -7.42 26.59 -11.95
C ALA A 698 -8.16 27.89 -12.32
N ARG A 699 -8.43 28.74 -11.32
CA ARG A 699 -9.04 30.07 -11.47
C ARG A 699 -8.00 31.15 -11.17
N ILE A 700 -8.13 32.31 -11.80
CA ILE A 700 -7.22 33.44 -11.55
C ILE A 700 -7.84 34.34 -10.46
N PRO A 701 -7.18 34.48 -9.30
CA PRO A 701 -7.67 35.32 -8.21
C PRO A 701 -7.81 36.80 -8.63
N PRO A 702 -8.79 37.56 -8.10
CA PRO A 702 -8.98 38.98 -8.43
C PRO A 702 -7.72 39.84 -8.27
N VAL A 703 -6.92 39.59 -7.22
CA VAL A 703 -5.62 40.26 -6.98
C VAL A 703 -4.64 40.10 -8.16
N LEU A 704 -4.66 38.96 -8.86
CA LEU A 704 -3.80 38.71 -10.00
C LEU A 704 -4.39 39.17 -11.34
N VAL A 705 -5.61 39.71 -11.37
CA VAL A 705 -6.12 40.39 -12.58
C VAL A 705 -5.24 41.59 -12.93
N ALA A 706 -4.60 42.23 -11.95
CA ALA A 706 -3.56 43.23 -12.17
C ALA A 706 -2.28 42.65 -12.81
N ALA A 707 -1.83 41.44 -12.42
CA ALA A 707 -0.66 40.78 -13.02
C ALA A 707 -0.95 40.22 -14.42
N VAL A 708 -2.15 39.70 -14.65
CA VAL A 708 -2.63 39.36 -15.99
C VAL A 708 -2.77 40.62 -16.84
N SER A 709 -3.23 41.72 -16.22
CA SER A 709 -3.10 43.11 -16.65
C SER A 709 -1.67 43.63 -16.56
N THR A 710 -0.69 42.75 -16.73
CA THR A 710 0.72 43.09 -16.88
C THR A 710 1.40 42.21 -17.97
N ILE A 711 1.08 40.92 -18.09
CA ILE A 711 1.82 40.02 -19.00
C ILE A 711 1.60 40.29 -20.52
N LEU A 712 0.44 40.78 -20.95
CA LEU A 712 -0.09 40.59 -22.32
C LEU A 712 -0.29 41.84 -23.22
N ARG A 713 -0.24 43.09 -22.71
CA ARG A 713 -0.19 44.30 -23.57
C ARG A 713 1.11 45.12 -23.52
N GLN A 714 2.06 44.84 -22.63
CA GLN A 714 3.43 45.36 -22.78
C GLN A 714 4.51 44.26 -22.68
N THR A 715 4.47 43.30 -21.74
CA THR A 715 5.53 42.26 -21.70
C THR A 715 5.58 41.42 -22.98
N VAL A 716 4.49 40.70 -23.32
CA VAL A 716 4.42 39.91 -24.57
C VAL A 716 4.61 40.78 -25.83
N PRO A 717 4.03 42.00 -25.94
CA PRO A 717 4.34 42.90 -27.04
C PRO A 717 5.79 43.38 -27.13
N GLY A 718 6.50 43.57 -26.02
CA GLY A 718 7.91 43.95 -26.00
C GLY A 718 8.83 42.88 -26.58
N LEU A 719 8.45 41.61 -26.46
CA LEU A 719 9.19 40.46 -27.02
C LEU A 719 9.00 40.29 -28.54
N LYS A 720 8.10 41.04 -29.19
CA LYS A 720 7.72 40.85 -30.61
C LYS A 720 8.88 40.98 -31.61
N SER A 721 9.95 41.68 -31.23
CA SER A 721 11.18 41.90 -32.00
C SER A 721 12.33 40.95 -31.63
N GLU A 722 12.21 40.21 -30.53
CA GLU A 722 13.26 39.33 -29.99
C GLU A 722 12.98 37.84 -30.23
N VAL A 723 11.84 37.51 -30.87
CA VAL A 723 11.26 36.16 -30.98
C VAL A 723 10.67 35.93 -32.37
N ASP A 724 10.94 34.77 -32.98
CA ASP A 724 10.26 34.37 -34.22
C ASP A 724 8.85 33.83 -33.91
N ARG A 725 7.88 34.72 -34.09
CA ARG A 725 6.45 34.45 -33.90
C ARG A 725 5.89 33.44 -34.91
N MET A 726 6.45 33.35 -36.11
CA MET A 726 6.01 32.38 -37.12
C MET A 726 6.57 30.98 -36.80
N ALA A 727 7.87 30.90 -36.47
CA ALA A 727 8.48 29.63 -36.05
C ALA A 727 7.84 29.07 -34.78
N ILE A 728 7.44 29.90 -33.80
CA ILE A 728 6.59 29.45 -32.68
C ILE A 728 5.24 28.93 -33.17
N TYR A 729 4.50 29.73 -33.93
CA TYR A 729 3.12 29.40 -34.30
C TYR A 729 3.01 28.12 -35.15
N MET A 730 4.01 27.85 -35.99
CA MET A 730 4.05 26.68 -36.89
C MET A 730 4.71 25.44 -36.29
N HIS A 731 5.28 25.52 -35.07
CA HIS A 731 5.99 24.39 -34.46
C HIS A 731 5.04 23.26 -34.00
N ASP A 732 5.49 22.00 -34.09
CA ASP A 732 4.67 20.86 -33.70
C ASP A 732 4.69 20.59 -32.19
N TYR A 733 3.80 21.27 -31.45
CA TYR A 733 3.60 21.05 -30.02
C TYR A 733 2.67 19.89 -29.67
N SER A 734 2.15 19.14 -30.66
CA SER A 734 1.13 18.08 -30.46
C SER A 734 1.56 17.00 -29.47
N TRP A 735 2.88 16.74 -29.40
CA TRP A 735 3.48 15.75 -28.49
C TRP A 735 3.32 16.09 -27.01
N LEU A 736 3.08 17.37 -26.67
CA LEU A 736 2.79 17.80 -25.30
C LEU A 736 1.40 17.35 -24.83
N GLY A 737 0.50 17.00 -25.76
CA GLY A 737 -0.84 16.47 -25.48
C GLY A 737 -1.84 17.47 -24.88
N PHE A 738 -1.46 18.75 -24.69
CA PHE A 738 -2.32 19.79 -24.12
C PHE A 738 -3.35 20.37 -25.09
N GLY A 739 -3.16 20.24 -26.40
CA GLY A 739 -4.06 20.80 -27.40
C GLY A 739 -5.37 20.03 -27.53
N SER A 740 -6.48 20.76 -27.68
CA SER A 740 -7.80 20.24 -28.06
C SER A 740 -8.01 20.20 -29.58
N ASP A 741 -6.98 20.58 -30.35
CA ASP A 741 -7.00 20.54 -31.81
C ASP A 741 -6.84 19.12 -32.37
N LEU A 742 -7.26 18.94 -33.63
CA LEU A 742 -7.24 17.65 -34.31
C LEU A 742 -5.82 17.06 -34.48
N ARG A 743 -4.77 17.90 -34.59
CA ARG A 743 -3.38 17.42 -34.73
C ARG A 743 -2.89 16.83 -33.40
N SER A 744 -3.16 17.52 -32.29
CA SER A 744 -2.92 17.01 -30.93
C SER A 744 -3.71 15.74 -30.63
N GLU A 745 -4.97 15.64 -31.07
CA GLU A 745 -5.76 14.42 -30.89
C GLU A 745 -5.25 13.25 -31.72
N LEU A 746 -4.97 13.46 -33.02
CA LEU A 746 -4.36 12.45 -33.88
C LEU A 746 -3.01 12.00 -33.34
N TYR A 747 -2.20 12.91 -32.79
CA TYR A 747 -0.95 12.55 -32.13
C TYR A 747 -1.21 11.61 -30.92
N ARG A 748 -2.09 11.99 -29.98
CA ARG A 748 -2.45 11.13 -28.82
C ARG A 748 -2.99 9.76 -29.23
N ARG A 749 -3.69 9.66 -30.36
CA ARG A 749 -4.24 8.40 -30.89
C ARG A 749 -3.21 7.52 -31.61
N THR A 750 -2.19 8.11 -32.26
CA THR A 750 -1.26 7.40 -33.15
C THR A 750 0.16 7.25 -32.61
N ARG A 751 0.50 7.89 -31.49
CA ARG A 751 1.85 7.88 -30.90
C ARG A 751 1.77 7.88 -29.37
N GLU A 752 2.53 6.99 -28.72
CA GLU A 752 2.85 7.14 -27.29
C GLU A 752 4.20 7.86 -27.14
N VAL A 753 4.40 8.57 -26.03
CA VAL A 753 5.61 9.33 -25.71
C VAL A 753 6.22 8.77 -24.42
N ASP A 754 7.53 8.57 -24.38
CA ASP A 754 8.21 8.12 -23.17
C ASP A 754 8.15 9.23 -22.10
N ILE A 755 7.53 8.91 -20.97
CA ILE A 755 7.24 9.88 -19.90
C ILE A 755 8.49 10.34 -19.13
N ILE A 756 9.62 9.63 -19.25
CA ILE A 756 10.92 10.05 -18.70
C ILE A 756 11.71 10.82 -19.79
N LYS A 757 11.94 10.20 -20.96
CA LYS A 757 12.82 10.72 -22.02
C LYS A 757 12.23 11.88 -22.82
N LYS A 758 10.91 12.03 -22.84
CA LYS A 758 10.15 12.97 -23.69
C LYS A 758 10.29 12.75 -25.19
N THR A 759 10.70 11.54 -25.59
CA THR A 759 10.82 11.11 -26.99
C THR A 759 9.59 10.32 -27.43
N PRO A 760 9.13 10.44 -28.68
CA PRO A 760 8.10 9.54 -29.23
C PRO A 760 8.61 8.09 -29.21
N ILE A 761 7.79 7.16 -28.72
CA ILE A 761 8.08 5.73 -28.78
C ILE A 761 7.74 5.26 -30.19
N ARG A 762 8.66 4.51 -30.82
CA ARG A 762 8.41 3.92 -32.14
C ARG A 762 7.42 2.77 -31.96
N MET A 763 6.19 2.94 -32.45
CA MET A 763 5.26 1.81 -32.53
C MET A 763 5.82 0.81 -33.54
N THR A 764 6.24 -0.36 -33.06
CA THR A 764 6.54 -1.52 -33.91
C THR A 764 5.22 -2.05 -34.47
N ILE A 765 4.74 -1.41 -35.53
CA ILE A 765 3.64 -1.95 -36.34
C ILE A 765 4.15 -3.27 -36.91
N ALA A 766 3.49 -4.37 -36.58
CA ALA A 766 3.70 -5.67 -37.20
C ALA A 766 3.18 -5.62 -38.64
N GLN A 767 3.91 -4.94 -39.52
CA GLN A 767 3.64 -4.96 -40.95
C GLN A 767 3.86 -6.39 -41.46
N GLY A 768 2.84 -6.93 -42.13
CA GLY A 768 2.91 -8.23 -42.77
C GLY A 768 4.08 -8.29 -43.76
N SER A 769 4.65 -9.48 -43.88
CA SER A 769 5.72 -9.83 -44.81
C SER A 769 5.64 -9.15 -46.18
N ASN A 770 6.65 -8.33 -46.52
CA ASN A 770 7.59 -8.63 -47.62
C ASN A 770 8.61 -7.50 -47.84
N GLY A 771 9.83 -7.71 -47.35
CA GLY A 771 11.00 -6.88 -47.64
C GLY A 771 12.29 -7.71 -47.41
N PRO A 772 13.33 -7.59 -48.25
CA PRO A 772 14.51 -8.44 -48.17
C PRO A 772 15.29 -8.19 -46.86
N GLN A 773 15.70 -9.27 -46.20
CA GLN A 773 16.36 -9.20 -44.89
C GLN A 773 17.76 -8.58 -44.99
N LEU A 774 17.97 -7.45 -44.30
CA LEU A 774 19.31 -6.91 -44.07
C LEU A 774 19.54 -6.71 -42.56
N GLY A 775 20.36 -7.59 -41.98
CA GLY A 775 20.74 -7.57 -40.56
C GLY A 775 19.77 -8.30 -39.63
N LYS A 776 20.30 -9.26 -38.85
CA LYS A 776 19.57 -9.83 -37.71
C LYS A 776 19.42 -8.74 -36.63
N PRO A 777 18.20 -8.45 -36.11
CA PRO A 777 18.05 -7.52 -35.00
C PRO A 777 18.75 -8.10 -33.76
N ASN A 778 19.75 -7.38 -33.24
CA ASN A 778 20.54 -7.84 -32.10
C ASN A 778 19.69 -7.76 -30.82
N ASN A 779 19.22 -8.92 -30.34
CA ASN A 779 18.01 -9.04 -29.52
C ASN A 779 18.23 -8.71 -28.02
N GLN A 780 18.95 -7.63 -27.71
CA GLN A 780 18.98 -7.01 -26.39
C GLN A 780 17.64 -6.31 -26.13
N GLY A 781 16.65 -7.10 -25.69
CA GLY A 781 15.25 -6.71 -25.58
C GLY A 781 15.03 -5.34 -24.94
N VAL A 782 14.29 -4.48 -25.66
CA VAL A 782 13.88 -3.17 -25.15
C VAL A 782 12.68 -3.37 -24.23
N LEU A 783 12.82 -2.97 -22.97
CA LEU A 783 11.82 -3.20 -21.93
C LEU A 783 10.82 -2.03 -21.91
N ARG A 784 9.54 -2.32 -22.16
CA ARG A 784 8.45 -1.34 -22.07
C ARG A 784 7.69 -1.51 -20.75
N ARG A 785 7.41 -0.39 -20.09
CA ARG A 785 6.82 -0.33 -18.76
C ARG A 785 5.67 0.67 -18.76
N ARG A 786 4.52 0.32 -18.19
CA ARG A 786 3.38 1.23 -18.02
C ARG A 786 3.24 1.63 -16.56
N CYS A 787 2.86 2.88 -16.29
CA CYS A 787 2.54 3.33 -14.94
C CYS A 787 1.13 2.90 -14.58
N VAL A 788 0.98 2.20 -13.46
CA VAL A 788 -0.32 1.68 -12.99
C VAL A 788 -1.33 2.77 -12.58
N ARG A 789 -0.95 4.06 -12.58
CA ARG A 789 -1.83 5.18 -12.18
C ARG A 789 -2.14 6.19 -13.28
N CYS A 790 -1.14 6.66 -14.01
CA CYS A 790 -1.33 7.69 -15.03
C CYS A 790 -1.39 7.13 -16.46
N CYS A 791 -1.27 5.80 -16.61
CA CYS A 791 -1.28 5.03 -17.85
C CYS A 791 -0.14 5.34 -18.84
N ASP A 792 0.69 6.36 -18.58
CA ASP A 792 1.88 6.68 -19.38
C ASP A 792 2.93 5.55 -19.34
N VAL A 793 3.79 5.53 -20.36
CA VAL A 793 4.81 4.50 -20.57
C VAL A 793 6.23 5.05 -20.50
N SER A 794 7.18 4.17 -20.20
CA SER A 794 8.60 4.36 -20.51
C SER A 794 9.20 3.09 -21.11
N GLU A 795 10.07 3.29 -22.09
CA GLU A 795 10.71 2.26 -22.90
C GLU A 795 12.23 2.37 -22.76
N GLY A 796 12.96 1.26 -22.60
CA GLY A 796 14.42 1.29 -22.69
C GLY A 796 15.11 -0.03 -22.37
N THR A 797 16.42 -0.08 -22.63
CA THR A 797 17.26 -1.17 -22.10
C THR A 797 17.39 -1.01 -20.59
N TYR A 798 17.21 -2.13 -19.86
CA TYR A 798 17.28 -2.14 -18.41
C TYR A 798 18.23 -3.25 -17.89
N PRO A 799 19.23 -2.94 -17.04
CA PRO A 799 19.63 -1.61 -16.60
C PRO A 799 20.11 -0.71 -17.76
N PRO A 800 20.05 0.62 -17.61
CA PRO A 800 20.56 1.56 -18.61
C PRO A 800 22.04 1.30 -18.88
N ARG A 801 22.45 1.34 -20.16
CA ARG A 801 23.80 0.96 -20.61
C ARG A 801 24.97 1.73 -19.95
N SER A 802 24.75 2.93 -19.40
CA SER A 802 25.78 3.68 -18.67
C SER A 802 25.50 3.74 -17.17
N VAL A 803 26.55 3.54 -16.36
CA VAL A 803 26.49 3.60 -14.89
C VAL A 803 26.01 4.97 -14.40
N LEU A 804 26.32 6.05 -15.14
CA LEU A 804 25.84 7.39 -14.84
C LEU A 804 24.32 7.52 -15.06
N ALA A 805 23.79 7.04 -16.18
CA ALA A 805 22.34 7.04 -16.43
C ALA A 805 21.59 6.17 -15.43
N PHE A 806 22.14 5.00 -15.08
CA PHE A 806 21.56 4.15 -14.02
C PHE A 806 21.57 4.86 -12.65
N ARG A 807 22.70 5.44 -12.22
CA ARG A 807 22.79 6.22 -10.97
C ARG A 807 21.82 7.40 -10.95
N MET A 808 21.64 8.09 -12.07
CA MET A 808 20.69 9.19 -12.21
C MET A 808 19.24 8.70 -12.06
N ILE A 809 18.81 7.73 -12.88
CA ILE A 809 17.45 7.17 -12.85
C ILE A 809 17.12 6.52 -11.49
N PHE A 810 18.12 5.92 -10.83
CA PHE A 810 18.01 5.40 -9.46
C PHE A 810 17.84 6.52 -8.42
N LYS A 811 18.73 7.53 -8.40
CA LYS A 811 18.70 8.65 -7.44
C LYS A 811 17.45 9.53 -7.59
N LEU A 812 16.85 9.56 -8.78
CA LEU A 812 15.56 10.22 -9.05
C LEU A 812 14.33 9.36 -8.71
N GLY A 813 14.51 8.08 -8.37
CA GLY A 813 13.42 7.13 -8.10
C GLY A 813 12.70 6.59 -9.34
N HIS A 814 12.97 7.16 -10.54
CA HIS A 814 12.32 6.79 -11.81
C HIS A 814 12.57 5.35 -12.26
N LEU A 815 13.51 4.67 -11.60
CA LEU A 815 13.64 3.22 -11.65
C LEU A 815 12.34 2.50 -11.22
N ARG A 816 11.80 2.83 -10.04
CA ARG A 816 10.71 2.08 -9.38
C ARG A 816 9.33 2.68 -9.60
N SER A 817 9.24 3.98 -9.85
CA SER A 817 7.97 4.69 -10.07
C SER A 817 8.05 5.69 -11.23
N CYS A 818 6.91 5.98 -11.83
CA CYS A 818 6.74 7.05 -12.82
C CYS A 818 6.91 8.44 -12.15
N ILE A 819 7.04 9.49 -12.96
CA ILE A 819 7.19 10.89 -12.49
C ILE A 819 6.07 11.36 -11.56
N CYS A 820 4.87 10.76 -11.67
CA CYS A 820 3.74 11.04 -10.80
C CYS A 820 3.89 10.37 -9.41
N GLY A 821 4.73 9.34 -9.29
CA GLY A 821 4.92 8.50 -8.11
C GLY A 821 4.17 7.15 -8.12
N GLY A 822 3.45 6.82 -9.20
CA GLY A 822 2.81 5.50 -9.36
C GLY A 822 3.81 4.44 -9.82
N MET A 823 3.68 3.21 -9.33
CA MET A 823 4.61 2.11 -9.64
C MET A 823 4.58 1.72 -11.13
N TRP A 824 5.65 1.07 -11.58
CA TRP A 824 5.71 0.45 -12.90
C TRP A 824 5.09 -0.96 -12.89
N THR A 825 4.48 -1.32 -14.00
CA THR A 825 4.25 -2.70 -14.43
C THR A 825 5.01 -2.94 -15.74
N LEU A 826 5.52 -4.14 -15.95
CA LEU A 826 6.06 -4.56 -17.25
C LEU A 826 4.90 -4.81 -18.20
N GLU A 827 5.00 -4.28 -19.42
CA GLU A 827 4.18 -4.82 -20.50
C GLU A 827 4.83 -6.10 -21.01
N SER A 828 4.07 -7.19 -21.02
CA SER A 828 4.44 -8.39 -21.77
C SER A 828 4.66 -7.99 -23.24
N GLY A 829 5.82 -8.35 -23.80
CA GLY A 829 6.04 -8.19 -25.24
C GLY A 829 4.98 -8.99 -26.01
N LEU A 830 4.48 -8.44 -27.12
CA LEU A 830 3.46 -9.07 -27.97
C LEU A 830 4.02 -10.31 -28.70
N ASN A 831 4.16 -11.40 -27.94
CA ASN A 831 4.45 -12.75 -28.42
C ASN A 831 3.19 -13.65 -28.43
N GLU A 832 2.01 -13.09 -28.19
CA GLU A 832 0.74 -13.73 -28.57
C GLU A 832 0.56 -13.64 -30.10
N VAL A 833 1.33 -14.44 -30.83
CA VAL A 833 1.17 -14.64 -32.28
C VAL A 833 0.69 -16.07 -32.54
N GLY A 834 -0.59 -16.30 -32.24
CA GLY A 834 -1.44 -17.29 -32.90
C GLY A 834 -1.12 -18.78 -32.76
N LYS A 835 -1.85 -19.43 -31.84
CA LYS A 835 -2.11 -20.89 -31.70
C LYS A 835 -0.97 -21.74 -31.15
#